data_AF-A0A8H5P6W6-F1
#
_entry.id   AF-A0A8H5P6W6-F1
#
_cell.length_a   1.000
_cell.length_b   1.000
_cell.length_c   1.000
_cell.angle_alpha   90.00
_cell.angle_beta   90.00
_cell.angle_gamma   90.00
#
_symmetry.space_group_name_H-M   'P 1'
#
loop_
_entity.id
_entity.type
_entity.pdbx_description
1 polymer ?
#
loop_
_entity_poly.entity_id
_entity_poly.type
_entity_poly.pdbx_seq_one_letter_code
_entity_poly.pdbx_strand_id
1 'polypeptide(L)'
;MAEQKKDLSLSSEHIDEIPVKAKESVGNGLGMTDEQYDTNEKSLVRKLDFTLLPMVWLLYFFNHLDRNNIAQARLSTFEQDLGLKGNQFNVAVPILSVGYMLMQLPSNMLLTRTRPSMYIPAWTALWSIVSAATAGAGTYTHLIVIRFFLGAMFLLSCWYPRKELALRTAILYSGVLLATAFSGLIAAGVLSGLEGAGSFMAAIVAFFVLPDFPGQKTGVMKWLLSDDEQKVAVERINRDRVSLPDADHGVFAGLMMAVTDFRTWVFVIMLTANHSAYGFNSFFPTIVNDRRKNRGYHIAIPQAVGVGFTISVATLNNAARYAAAFLYICGCFSSNAMVFSWASSTLNQTPEKRACATAIINLLSQLGNIWSPYFFPASDGPRYIKANLLMMAFSALSVATCVFMRFSLQKANKKLRESDDGINLFTLKPIDVESTLASLTLAEKISLLSGSDFWHSQAIPSHAISSIKCTDGPNGARGGRFFNPVPALCIPCGTGLGATWNPDLLYSAGQLLSRECDAKGAHIWLGPTVNLVRGPLNGRGFESFSEEPYLSGVLATEIIRGVQSRGTAAALKHFVANDQETAKMSTDICMSERALREVYLKPFQMAVRDAKPKIFMSSYNKVNGVHVSESKKLLKDILRSEWGFDGLVMSDWYGTYGCTDALNAGVDVEMPGPSRHRAEKALVAVVSGKVSRKTIDERARKVLELVNTTTSARVSTKESTRDSPEDRALNKRLATESIVLLKNSDSILPVTPKDYADVAIIGPNAKLAAACGGGSANLRPYYTSSVFQGISDQLPSKAKVHFEPGVFGHVLLPYFTGDNVTDENGKPGVSISFFNEPESAWQTRKPFDQQSIPDTTYQLMDYDHPEKGETFYMSMTAYYKPDLDGTYEFGLASYGVSRLYIDEQLVIDNATLQTHAGMFFGHGSREERGTYEMKAGETYRLRVEAGSASTSITTGGSFIPIPGGACRLGGCLKLDPEEGIRRAVGVAKKCKHTFVVVGLNADFEKEGKDRESMSLPPHVDDLVFAVLEAQPNAIVVTQAGNPIEMPWRHKAKAILHSWYGGNEAGNAVADIVFGKVNPSGKLPITFPNSLQDGPTFLSFGSDNGRIYYSEDVFVGHRWFDARGIEPAFEFGHGLSYTTFSTSNIRAAKDGIHIDVKNTGKRAGAEVVMLYISYDAAKSGQKSRFHRPVRTLAGFQKVFLEPGQETAAFMALDKYSTAVWDETSDSWLCEAGTYTASVRSSSDSLEVSFRVEKDIYWNGA
;
A
#
# COMPACT_ATOMS: atom_id res chain seq x y z
N MET A 1 -11.76 7.67 25.59
CA MET A 1 -10.28 7.75 25.70
C MET A 1 -9.83 6.51 26.45
N ALA A 2 -8.98 5.68 25.85
CA ALA A 2 -8.73 4.23 26.06
C ALA A 2 -9.45 3.48 24.91
N GLU A 3 -8.82 2.75 23.99
CA GLU A 3 -7.49 2.17 23.84
C GLU A 3 -7.13 2.15 22.33
N GLN A 4 -5.89 2.48 21.95
CA GLN A 4 -5.24 1.86 20.79
C GLN A 4 -3.72 2.08 20.87
N LYS A 5 -3.04 1.15 21.55
CA LYS A 5 -1.59 0.92 21.46
C LYS A 5 -1.36 -0.59 21.49
N LYS A 6 -1.07 -1.19 20.33
CA LYS A 6 -0.37 -2.46 20.03
C LYS A 6 -0.83 -2.92 18.63
N ASP A 7 -0.01 -3.24 17.64
CA ASP A 7 1.38 -3.69 17.61
C ASP A 7 2.08 -3.25 16.29
N LEU A 8 3.06 -2.34 16.39
CA LEU A 8 4.29 -2.46 15.61
C LEU A 8 5.08 -3.60 16.26
N SER A 9 5.05 -4.79 15.66
CA SER A 9 5.82 -5.95 16.11
C SER A 9 7.30 -5.84 15.67
N LEU A 10 7.97 -4.78 16.13
CA LEU A 10 9.41 -4.81 16.35
C LEU A 10 9.63 -5.40 17.76
N SER A 11 10.53 -6.38 17.86
CA SER A 11 10.72 -7.28 19.01
C SER A 11 10.51 -6.64 20.39
N SER A 12 9.44 -7.03 21.10
CA SER A 12 9.04 -6.48 22.41
C SER A 12 9.92 -6.92 23.60
N GLU A 13 11.15 -7.34 23.34
CA GLU A 13 12.08 -7.94 24.32
C GLU A 13 13.33 -7.08 24.58
N HIS A 14 13.39 -5.89 23.97
CA HIS A 14 14.45 -4.91 24.15
C HIS A 14 13.89 -3.59 24.70
N ILE A 15 14.65 -2.91 25.54
CA ILE A 15 14.41 -1.49 25.85
C ILE A 15 14.78 -0.75 24.56
N ASP A 16 13.79 -0.09 23.93
CA ASP A 16 13.95 0.60 22.64
C ASP A 16 15.18 1.54 22.66
N GLU A 17 15.94 1.55 21.56
CA GLU A 17 17.16 2.34 21.38
C GLU A 17 16.86 3.83 21.57
N ILE A 18 17.52 4.50 22.52
CA ILE A 18 17.59 5.96 22.54
C ILE A 18 18.35 6.39 21.27
N PRO A 19 17.79 7.25 20.41
CA PRO A 19 18.50 7.71 19.22
C PRO A 19 19.76 8.46 19.65
N VAL A 20 20.92 7.86 19.36
CA VAL A 20 22.22 8.50 19.49
C VAL A 20 22.24 9.66 18.49
N LYS A 21 22.54 10.87 18.99
CA LYS A 21 22.74 12.09 18.19
C LYS A 21 23.58 11.80 16.94
N ALA A 22 23.23 12.47 15.84
CA ALA A 22 23.91 12.43 14.55
C ALA A 22 25.43 12.31 14.71
N LYS A 23 25.98 11.20 14.21
CA LYS A 23 27.41 10.91 14.26
C LYS A 23 28.13 11.84 13.29
N GLU A 24 28.99 12.70 13.83
CA GLU A 24 30.17 13.17 13.10
C GLU A 24 30.91 11.98 12.48
N SER A 25 31.56 12.20 11.33
CA SER A 25 32.44 11.23 10.67
C SER A 25 33.36 10.57 11.70
N VAL A 26 33.24 9.25 11.85
CA VAL A 26 33.96 8.45 12.87
C VAL A 26 35.44 8.45 12.55
N GLY A 27 35.77 8.35 11.27
CA GLY A 27 37.13 8.43 10.77
C GLY A 27 37.76 9.75 11.17
N ASN A 28 37.07 10.89 10.96
CA ASN A 28 37.62 12.21 11.25
C ASN A 28 37.96 12.38 12.74
N GLY A 29 37.17 11.81 13.65
CA GLY A 29 37.45 11.82 15.10
C GLY A 29 38.70 11.01 15.52
N LEU A 30 39.16 10.09 14.68
CA LEU A 30 40.34 9.25 14.90
C LEU A 30 41.54 9.61 13.99
N GLY A 31 41.41 10.66 13.17
CA GLY A 31 42.43 11.08 12.19
C GLY A 31 42.55 10.14 10.97
N MET A 32 41.46 9.47 10.60
CA MET A 32 41.39 8.49 9.50
C MET A 32 40.25 8.84 8.52
N THR A 33 40.27 8.35 7.29
CA THR A 33 39.06 8.44 6.44
C THR A 33 38.03 7.39 6.86
N ASP A 34 36.74 7.61 6.58
CA ASP A 34 35.69 6.62 6.92
C ASP A 34 35.90 5.29 6.17
N GLU A 35 36.51 5.31 4.98
CA GLU A 35 36.89 4.09 4.23
C GLU A 35 38.05 3.33 4.91
N GLN A 36 39.01 4.05 5.49
CA GLN A 36 40.08 3.46 6.31
C GLN A 36 39.50 2.87 7.60
N TYR A 37 38.55 3.57 8.24
CA TYR A 37 37.85 3.09 9.44
C TYR A 37 37.13 1.75 9.17
N ASP A 38 36.32 1.67 8.12
CA ASP A 38 35.56 0.46 7.77
C ASP A 38 36.46 -0.73 7.40
N THR A 39 37.57 -0.45 6.72
CA THR A 39 38.57 -1.47 6.36
C THR A 39 39.26 -2.02 7.59
N ASN A 40 39.68 -1.13 8.51
CA ASN A 40 40.29 -1.49 9.78
C ASN A 40 39.30 -2.21 10.70
N GLU A 41 38.02 -1.84 10.70
CA GLU A 41 36.98 -2.53 11.47
C GLU A 41 36.78 -3.98 11.00
N LYS A 42 36.68 -4.20 9.68
CA LYS A 42 36.56 -5.56 9.11
C LYS A 42 37.80 -6.41 9.38
N SER A 43 38.98 -5.81 9.24
CA SER A 43 40.25 -6.48 9.52
C SER A 43 40.37 -6.86 11.00
N LEU A 44 40.05 -5.92 11.90
CA LEU A 44 40.01 -6.13 13.34
C LEU A 44 39.09 -7.28 13.74
N VAL A 45 37.83 -7.29 13.29
CA VAL A 45 36.86 -8.36 13.63
C VAL A 45 37.35 -9.72 13.16
N ARG A 46 37.89 -9.82 11.94
CA ARG A 46 38.45 -11.07 11.42
C ARG A 46 39.62 -11.54 12.27
N LYS A 47 40.57 -10.67 12.59
CA LYS A 47 41.73 -11.02 13.42
C LYS A 47 41.30 -11.53 14.79
N LEU A 48 40.33 -10.87 15.44
CA LEU A 48 39.79 -11.32 16.72
C LEU A 48 39.04 -12.67 16.59
N ASP A 49 38.25 -12.87 15.54
CA ASP A 49 37.54 -14.13 15.30
C ASP A 49 38.48 -15.30 14.99
N PHE A 50 39.69 -15.05 14.47
CA PHE A 50 40.71 -16.08 14.22
C PHE A 50 41.70 -16.29 15.37
N THR A 51 41.76 -15.39 16.35
CA THR A 51 42.73 -15.47 17.45
C THR A 51 42.08 -15.58 18.82
N LEU A 52 41.24 -14.61 19.19
CA LEU A 52 40.56 -14.54 20.48
C LEU A 52 39.49 -15.64 20.61
N LEU A 53 38.59 -15.75 19.65
CA LEU A 53 37.45 -16.66 19.74
C LEU A 53 37.85 -18.14 19.81
N PRO A 54 38.76 -18.66 18.95
CA PRO A 54 39.17 -20.06 19.01
C PRO A 54 39.96 -20.39 20.28
N MET A 55 40.80 -19.46 20.76
CA MET A 55 41.58 -19.68 21.98
C MET A 55 40.69 -19.69 23.24
N VAL A 56 39.78 -18.72 23.37
CA VAL A 56 38.82 -18.72 24.48
C VAL A 56 37.91 -19.94 24.42
N TRP A 57 37.52 -20.37 23.23
CA TRP A 57 36.77 -21.61 23.02
C TRP A 57 37.56 -22.86 23.47
N LEU A 58 38.83 -22.99 23.08
CA LEU A 58 39.70 -24.11 23.47
C LEU A 58 39.92 -24.17 24.99
N LEU A 59 40.23 -23.03 25.62
CA LEU A 59 40.39 -22.94 27.08
C LEU A 59 39.09 -23.33 27.80
N TYR A 60 37.95 -22.88 27.29
CA TYR A 60 36.64 -23.18 27.84
C TYR A 60 36.24 -24.65 27.66
N PHE A 61 36.54 -25.24 26.49
CA PHE A 61 36.35 -26.65 26.19
C PHE A 61 37.15 -27.54 27.16
N PHE A 62 38.46 -27.33 27.27
CA PHE A 62 39.33 -28.13 28.13
C PHE A 62 38.98 -27.96 29.62
N ASN A 63 38.62 -26.75 30.05
CA ASN A 63 38.15 -26.52 31.41
C ASN A 63 36.90 -27.34 31.75
N HIS A 64 35.94 -27.46 30.82
CA HIS A 64 34.74 -28.28 31.02
C HIS A 64 35.01 -29.79 30.88
N LEU A 65 35.97 -30.18 30.05
CA LEU A 65 36.41 -31.57 29.95
C LEU A 65 37.00 -32.07 31.29
N ASP A 66 37.90 -31.30 31.89
CA ASP A 66 38.50 -31.61 33.19
C ASP A 66 37.45 -31.70 34.32
N ARG A 67 36.38 -30.89 34.26
CA ARG A 67 35.26 -30.95 35.23
C ARG A 67 34.46 -32.25 35.12
N ASN A 68 34.26 -32.74 33.91
CA ASN A 68 33.38 -33.87 33.58
C ASN A 68 34.05 -35.24 33.76
N ASN A 69 35.39 -35.32 33.72
CA ASN A 69 36.13 -36.58 33.77
C ASN A 69 35.84 -37.44 35.02
N ILE A 70 35.64 -36.84 36.21
CA ILE A 70 35.37 -37.62 37.44
C ILE A 70 34.01 -38.32 37.43
N ALA A 71 33.01 -37.73 36.75
CA ALA A 71 31.67 -38.30 36.65
C ALA A 71 31.68 -39.56 35.77
N GLN A 72 32.57 -39.61 34.78
CA GLN A 72 32.81 -40.77 33.92
C GLN A 72 33.71 -41.81 34.60
N ALA A 73 34.69 -41.40 35.42
CA ALA A 73 35.54 -42.29 36.20
C ALA A 73 34.74 -43.21 37.15
N ARG A 74 33.56 -42.78 37.60
CA ARG A 74 32.59 -43.59 38.37
C ARG A 74 32.21 -44.91 37.69
N LEU A 75 32.23 -44.95 36.35
CA LEU A 75 31.89 -46.14 35.57
C LEU A 75 33.00 -47.21 35.58
N SER A 76 34.11 -46.98 36.30
CA SER A 76 35.26 -47.89 36.51
C SER A 76 35.44 -48.26 38.00
N THR A 77 36.61 -48.77 38.43
CA THR A 77 36.90 -49.16 39.84
C THR A 77 37.04 -47.98 40.82
N PHE A 78 36.87 -46.73 40.36
CA PHE A 78 37.14 -45.50 41.11
C PHE A 78 36.44 -45.37 42.47
N GLU A 79 35.19 -45.82 42.62
CA GLU A 79 34.50 -45.84 43.94
C GLU A 79 35.14 -46.84 44.92
N GLN A 80 35.64 -47.98 44.42
CA GLN A 80 36.34 -48.99 45.20
C GLN A 80 37.76 -48.57 45.57
N ASP A 81 38.51 -47.99 44.63
CA ASP A 81 39.92 -47.58 44.82
C ASP A 81 40.07 -46.48 45.87
N LEU A 82 39.06 -45.62 46.03
CA LEU A 82 39.02 -44.51 47.01
C LEU A 82 38.24 -44.83 48.30
N GLY A 83 37.60 -45.99 48.38
CA GLY A 83 36.79 -46.41 49.53
C GLY A 83 35.60 -45.50 49.83
N LEU A 84 34.96 -44.92 48.79
CA LEU A 84 33.84 -43.98 48.95
C LEU A 84 32.58 -44.71 49.46
N LYS A 85 31.90 -44.17 50.49
CA LYS A 85 30.69 -44.75 51.10
C LYS A 85 29.51 -43.78 51.05
N GLY A 86 28.32 -44.31 50.75
CA GLY A 86 27.06 -43.54 50.77
C GLY A 86 27.03 -42.40 49.76
N ASN A 87 26.69 -41.18 50.21
CA ASN A 87 26.59 -40.00 49.34
C ASN A 87 27.92 -39.29 49.07
N GLN A 88 29.06 -39.83 49.52
CA GLN A 88 30.37 -39.16 49.39
C GLN A 88 30.73 -38.83 47.93
N PHE A 89 30.42 -39.70 46.96
CA PHE A 89 30.62 -39.41 45.54
C PHE A 89 29.73 -38.23 45.06
N ASN A 90 28.46 -38.23 45.47
CA ASN A 90 27.49 -37.16 45.15
C ASN A 90 27.84 -35.81 45.81
N VAL A 91 28.70 -35.80 46.85
CA VAL A 91 29.28 -34.59 47.44
C VAL A 91 30.57 -34.18 46.70
N ALA A 92 31.41 -35.14 46.32
CA ALA A 92 32.68 -34.88 45.64
C ALA A 92 32.54 -34.29 44.23
N VAL A 93 31.44 -34.61 43.52
CA VAL A 93 31.17 -34.05 42.19
C VAL A 93 30.88 -32.54 42.24
N PRO A 94 29.87 -32.04 42.99
CA PRO A 94 29.50 -30.62 43.01
C PRO A 94 30.38 -29.72 43.90
N ILE A 95 31.28 -30.24 44.75
CA ILE A 95 32.11 -29.40 45.64
C ILE A 95 32.99 -28.40 44.87
N LEU A 96 33.40 -28.76 43.65
CA LEU A 96 34.12 -27.89 42.72
C LEU A 96 33.30 -26.66 42.35
N SER A 97 31.99 -26.83 42.17
CA SER A 97 31.06 -25.73 41.87
C SER A 97 31.00 -24.74 43.03
N VAL A 98 31.15 -25.20 44.28
CA VAL A 98 31.19 -24.32 45.47
C VAL A 98 32.45 -23.45 45.47
N GLY A 99 33.61 -24.05 45.24
CA GLY A 99 34.88 -23.33 45.10
C GLY A 99 34.88 -22.31 43.97
N TYR A 100 34.39 -22.73 42.81
CA TYR A 100 34.20 -21.89 41.63
C TYR A 100 33.29 -20.70 41.93
N MET A 101 32.15 -20.92 42.60
CA MET A 101 31.21 -19.86 42.94
C MET A 101 31.85 -18.80 43.85
N LEU A 102 32.62 -19.21 44.86
CA LEU A 102 33.26 -18.27 45.78
C LEU A 102 34.35 -17.43 45.11
N MET A 103 35.08 -17.99 44.16
CA MET A 103 36.22 -17.33 43.51
C MET A 103 35.85 -16.55 42.23
N GLN A 104 34.68 -16.78 41.64
CA GLN A 104 34.29 -16.18 40.36
C GLN A 104 34.16 -14.66 40.41
N LEU A 105 33.51 -14.10 41.43
CA LEU A 105 33.34 -12.65 41.57
C LEU A 105 34.66 -11.93 41.90
N PRO A 106 35.45 -12.36 42.91
CA PRO A 106 36.78 -11.78 43.18
C PRO A 106 37.72 -11.89 41.99
N SER A 107 37.74 -13.05 41.30
CA SER A 107 38.61 -13.25 40.14
C SER A 107 38.24 -12.34 38.97
N ASN A 108 36.95 -12.12 38.70
CA ASN A 108 36.54 -11.19 37.63
C ASN A 108 36.89 -9.73 37.98
N MET A 109 36.83 -9.36 39.27
CA MET A 109 37.29 -8.05 39.73
C MET A 109 38.82 -7.89 39.59
N LEU A 110 39.60 -8.93 39.91
CA LEU A 110 41.06 -8.95 39.70
C LEU A 110 41.45 -8.91 38.22
N LEU A 111 40.70 -9.56 37.35
CA LEU A 111 40.92 -9.56 35.90
C LEU A 111 40.81 -8.14 35.31
N THR A 112 39.90 -7.29 35.82
CA THR A 112 39.81 -5.88 35.38
C THR A 112 41.02 -5.02 35.74
N ARG A 113 41.90 -5.50 36.63
CA ARG A 113 43.11 -4.79 37.11
C ARG A 113 44.41 -5.45 36.68
N THR A 114 44.35 -6.55 35.94
CA THR A 114 45.51 -7.34 35.50
C THR A 114 45.46 -7.56 34.00
N ARG A 115 46.55 -8.07 33.41
CA ARG A 115 46.64 -8.32 31.97
C ARG A 115 46.02 -9.68 31.63
N PRO A 116 44.93 -9.74 30.85
CA PRO A 116 44.26 -11.01 30.54
C PRO A 116 45.17 -12.07 29.93
N SER A 117 46.13 -11.66 29.09
CA SER A 117 47.06 -12.57 28.43
C SER A 117 48.03 -13.26 29.40
N MET A 118 48.17 -12.76 30.63
CA MET A 118 48.97 -13.40 31.68
C MET A 118 48.07 -14.08 32.71
N TYR A 119 47.01 -13.39 33.13
CA TYR A 119 46.12 -13.87 34.19
C TYR A 119 45.38 -15.14 33.78
N ILE A 120 44.74 -15.15 32.60
CA ILE A 120 43.94 -16.29 32.15
C ILE A 120 44.81 -17.55 31.95
N PRO A 121 45.94 -17.49 31.21
CA PRO A 121 46.83 -18.63 31.04
C PRO A 121 47.46 -19.13 32.35
N ALA A 122 47.88 -18.23 33.25
CA ALA A 122 48.45 -18.63 34.54
C ALA A 122 47.44 -19.41 35.39
N TRP A 123 46.19 -18.95 35.42
CA TRP A 123 45.11 -19.67 36.13
C TRP A 123 44.69 -20.94 35.41
N THR A 124 44.74 -21.03 34.08
CA THR A 124 44.51 -22.30 33.35
C THR A 124 45.65 -23.30 33.56
N ALA A 125 46.90 -22.86 33.63
CA ALA A 125 48.04 -23.71 33.96
C ALA A 125 47.95 -24.22 35.41
N LEU A 126 47.57 -23.35 36.34
CA LEU A 126 47.31 -23.73 37.73
C LEU A 126 46.13 -24.71 37.83
N TRP A 127 45.04 -24.45 37.11
CA TRP A 127 43.90 -25.36 36.97
C TRP A 127 44.35 -26.73 36.49
N SER A 128 45.18 -26.78 35.45
CA SER A 128 45.71 -28.02 34.91
C SER A 128 46.56 -28.81 35.92
N ILE A 129 47.39 -28.14 36.73
CA ILE A 129 48.23 -28.78 37.75
C ILE A 129 47.35 -29.38 38.85
N VAL A 130 46.33 -28.64 39.30
CA VAL A 130 45.40 -29.12 40.33
C VAL A 130 44.48 -30.21 39.80
N SER A 131 44.01 -30.12 38.55
CA SER A 131 43.25 -31.18 37.87
C SER A 131 44.08 -32.45 37.76
N ALA A 132 45.35 -32.38 37.34
CA ALA A 132 46.26 -33.53 37.29
C ALA A 132 46.52 -34.13 38.69
N ALA A 133 46.52 -33.32 39.75
CA ALA A 133 46.65 -33.81 41.13
C ALA A 133 45.44 -34.65 41.59
N THR A 134 44.28 -34.55 40.91
CA THR A 134 43.09 -35.37 41.19
C THR A 134 43.37 -36.86 40.98
N ALA A 135 44.22 -37.22 40.01
CA ALA A 135 44.67 -38.59 39.76
C ALA A 135 45.53 -39.19 40.91
N GLY A 136 46.11 -38.34 41.78
CA GLY A 136 46.91 -38.75 42.94
C GLY A 136 46.15 -38.78 44.26
N ALA A 137 44.84 -38.52 44.26
CA ALA A 137 44.03 -38.56 45.48
C ALA A 137 43.90 -40.01 46.00
N GLY A 138 44.36 -40.29 47.21
CA GLY A 138 44.24 -41.61 47.84
C GLY A 138 43.12 -41.75 48.88
N THR A 139 42.39 -40.67 49.19
CA THR A 139 41.29 -40.68 50.17
C THR A 139 40.18 -39.68 49.78
N TYR A 140 38.96 -39.88 50.29
CA TYR A 140 37.84 -38.93 50.14
C TYR A 140 38.21 -37.50 50.57
N THR A 141 38.94 -37.34 51.68
CA THR A 141 39.38 -36.03 52.18
C THR A 141 40.35 -35.35 51.21
N HIS A 142 41.32 -36.09 50.65
CA HIS A 142 42.22 -35.55 49.63
C HIS A 142 41.46 -35.10 48.38
N LEU A 143 40.47 -35.88 47.94
CA LEU A 143 39.64 -35.57 46.78
C LEU A 143 38.81 -34.28 46.96
N ILE A 144 38.23 -34.08 48.15
CA ILE A 144 37.45 -32.88 48.47
C ILE A 144 38.34 -31.63 48.54
N VAL A 145 39.52 -31.71 49.16
CA VAL A 145 40.45 -30.58 49.31
C VAL A 145 40.99 -30.14 47.95
N ILE A 146 41.40 -31.08 47.08
CA ILE A 146 41.92 -30.77 45.74
C ILE A 146 40.85 -30.08 44.88
N ARG A 147 39.58 -30.50 44.97
CA ARG A 147 38.49 -29.97 44.14
C ARG A 147 37.93 -28.62 44.59
N PHE A 148 38.18 -28.15 45.82
CA PHE A 148 37.59 -26.91 46.33
C PHE A 148 38.24 -25.60 45.81
N PHE A 149 39.47 -25.60 45.29
CA PHE A 149 40.26 -24.37 45.09
C PHE A 149 40.27 -23.76 43.66
N LEU A 150 39.24 -23.98 42.83
CA LEU A 150 39.36 -23.69 41.39
C LEU A 150 38.23 -22.81 40.78
N GLY A 151 38.57 -21.67 40.15
CA GLY A 151 37.68 -20.98 39.20
C GLY A 151 38.07 -19.57 38.69
N ALA A 152 37.90 -19.29 37.38
CA ALA A 152 37.85 -17.96 36.75
C ALA A 152 37.35 -18.00 35.27
N MET A 153 36.68 -16.93 34.76
CA MET A 153 36.65 -16.46 33.33
C MET A 153 35.57 -15.37 33.03
N PHE A 154 35.91 -14.32 32.25
CA PHE A 154 35.12 -13.77 31.10
C PHE A 154 35.88 -12.66 30.31
N LEU A 155 36.18 -12.87 29.01
CA LEU A 155 36.94 -11.90 28.16
C LEU A 155 36.18 -11.35 26.92
N LEU A 156 35.17 -12.06 26.41
CA LEU A 156 34.55 -11.74 25.11
C LEU A 156 33.77 -10.41 25.08
N SER A 157 33.18 -10.00 26.20
CA SER A 157 32.40 -8.75 26.28
C SER A 157 33.22 -7.47 26.19
N CYS A 158 34.55 -7.59 26.29
CA CYS A 158 35.47 -6.45 26.21
C CYS A 158 35.91 -6.14 24.77
N TRP A 159 35.63 -7.03 23.81
CA TRP A 159 36.14 -6.97 22.44
C TRP A 159 35.04 -6.92 21.37
N TYR A 160 33.82 -7.37 21.68
CA TYR A 160 32.71 -7.44 20.71
C TYR A 160 31.50 -6.58 21.12
N PRO A 161 30.92 -5.78 20.20
CA PRO A 161 29.66 -5.05 20.41
C PRO A 161 28.44 -5.96 20.67
N ARG A 162 27.35 -5.42 21.22
CA ARG A 162 26.09 -6.14 21.55
C ARG A 162 25.54 -7.05 20.45
N LYS A 163 25.53 -6.56 19.20
CA LYS A 163 25.02 -7.32 18.03
C LYS A 163 25.92 -8.49 17.65
N GLU A 164 27.22 -8.39 17.93
CA GLU A 164 28.25 -9.39 17.62
C GLU A 164 28.43 -10.44 18.72
N LEU A 165 28.17 -10.05 19.97
CA LEU A 165 28.42 -10.87 21.17
C LEU A 165 27.47 -12.07 21.28
N ALA A 166 26.22 -11.94 20.84
CA ALA A 166 25.23 -13.02 20.97
C ALA A 166 25.64 -14.28 20.19
N LEU A 167 26.08 -14.11 18.94
CA LEU A 167 26.55 -15.21 18.09
C LEU A 167 27.83 -15.86 18.65
N ARG A 168 28.78 -15.04 19.09
CA ARG A 168 30.09 -15.52 19.59
C ARG A 168 30.01 -16.17 20.96
N THR A 169 29.06 -15.73 21.79
CA THR A 169 28.72 -16.42 23.03
C THR A 169 28.09 -17.79 22.73
N ALA A 170 27.20 -17.89 21.74
CA ALA A 170 26.67 -19.19 21.32
C ALA A 170 27.77 -20.13 20.81
N ILE A 171 28.75 -19.61 20.04
CA ILE A 171 29.93 -20.38 19.61
C ILE A 171 30.75 -20.83 20.82
N LEU A 172 31.05 -19.96 21.79
CA LEU A 172 31.77 -20.31 23.02
C LEU A 172 31.08 -21.47 23.77
N TYR A 173 29.76 -21.39 23.96
CA TYR A 173 28.99 -22.42 24.67
C TYR A 173 28.89 -23.75 23.92
N SER A 174 29.17 -23.78 22.62
CA SER A 174 29.29 -25.06 21.89
C SER A 174 30.48 -25.91 22.37
N GLY A 175 31.51 -25.30 22.97
CA GLY A 175 32.63 -26.01 23.57
C GLY A 175 32.21 -26.89 24.75
N VAL A 176 31.20 -26.48 25.52
CA VAL A 176 30.64 -27.28 26.63
C VAL A 176 29.97 -28.53 26.09
N LEU A 177 29.19 -28.38 25.02
CA LEU A 177 28.49 -29.49 24.35
C LEU A 177 29.50 -30.51 23.83
N LEU A 178 30.54 -30.05 23.14
CA LEU A 178 31.59 -30.91 22.61
C LEU A 178 32.41 -31.57 23.72
N ALA A 179 32.80 -30.84 24.77
CA ALA A 179 33.54 -31.41 25.91
C ALA A 179 32.75 -32.52 26.59
N THR A 180 31.44 -32.32 26.76
CA THR A 180 30.54 -33.32 27.34
C THR A 180 30.38 -34.53 26.40
N ALA A 181 30.21 -34.30 25.10
CA ALA A 181 30.04 -35.35 24.08
C ALA A 181 31.26 -36.29 23.95
N PHE A 182 32.47 -35.74 24.07
CA PHE A 182 33.72 -36.50 23.91
C PHE A 182 34.32 -36.99 25.23
N SER A 183 33.82 -36.55 26.39
CA SER A 183 34.32 -36.97 27.72
C SER A 183 34.32 -38.49 27.93
N GLY A 184 33.30 -39.20 27.45
CA GLY A 184 33.22 -40.66 27.54
C GLY A 184 34.18 -41.42 26.61
N LEU A 185 34.47 -40.88 25.41
CA LEU A 185 35.46 -41.45 24.47
C LEU A 185 36.90 -41.22 24.95
N ILE A 186 37.15 -40.08 25.61
CA ILE A 186 38.46 -39.72 26.18
C ILE A 186 38.71 -40.47 27.51
N ALA A 187 37.66 -40.88 28.23
CA ALA A 187 37.79 -41.72 29.43
C ALA A 187 38.59 -43.02 29.18
N ALA A 188 38.57 -43.55 27.95
CA ALA A 188 39.41 -44.70 27.55
C ALA A 188 40.91 -44.36 27.43
N GLY A 189 41.25 -43.09 27.13
CA GLY A 189 42.64 -42.59 27.09
C GLY A 189 43.14 -41.97 28.40
N VAL A 190 42.25 -41.71 29.37
CA VAL A 190 42.62 -41.20 30.70
C VAL A 190 43.12 -42.32 31.62
N LEU A 191 42.77 -43.58 31.33
CA LEU A 191 43.35 -44.77 31.99
C LEU A 191 44.87 -44.95 31.72
N SER A 192 45.50 -44.09 30.91
CA SER A 192 46.94 -44.04 30.66
C SER A 192 47.66 -42.78 31.17
N GLY A 193 47.03 -41.98 32.05
CA GLY A 193 47.74 -40.98 32.88
C GLY A 193 47.88 -39.56 32.31
N LEU A 194 46.95 -39.10 31.46
CA LEU A 194 47.01 -37.80 30.77
C LEU A 194 45.94 -36.79 31.24
N GLU A 195 45.61 -36.72 32.54
CA GLU A 195 44.73 -35.65 33.06
C GLU A 195 45.43 -34.29 33.06
N GLY A 196 44.76 -33.25 32.53
CA GLY A 196 45.25 -31.87 32.52
C GLY A 196 46.25 -31.49 31.41
N ALA A 197 46.94 -32.45 30.77
CA ALA A 197 47.98 -32.15 29.76
C ALA A 197 47.49 -31.27 28.59
N GLY A 198 46.24 -31.46 28.14
CA GLY A 198 45.61 -30.62 27.11
C GLY A 198 45.35 -29.19 27.58
N SER A 199 44.85 -29.01 28.81
CA SER A 199 44.65 -27.71 29.45
C SER A 199 45.96 -26.95 29.66
N PHE A 200 47.05 -27.64 30.04
CA PHE A 200 48.38 -27.03 30.18
C PHE A 200 48.95 -26.55 28.85
N MET A 201 48.87 -27.36 27.80
CA MET A 201 49.32 -26.98 26.46
C MET A 201 48.49 -25.81 25.90
N ALA A 202 47.17 -25.83 26.10
CA ALA A 202 46.30 -24.72 25.73
C ALA A 202 46.62 -23.44 26.50
N ALA A 203 47.02 -23.53 27.78
CA ALA A 203 47.48 -22.40 28.57
C ALA A 203 48.79 -21.82 28.03
N ILE A 204 49.78 -22.65 27.68
CA ILE A 204 51.04 -22.19 27.07
C ILE A 204 50.76 -21.43 25.77
N VAL A 205 49.91 -21.98 24.89
CA VAL A 205 49.56 -21.32 23.63
C VAL A 205 48.78 -20.02 23.89
N ALA A 206 47.84 -20.01 24.85
CA ALA A 206 47.08 -18.81 25.20
C ALA A 206 47.97 -17.67 25.71
N PHE A 207 49.07 -17.97 26.41
CA PHE A 207 50.03 -16.95 26.86
C PHE A 207 50.62 -16.16 25.68
N PHE A 208 50.77 -16.80 24.51
CA PHE A 208 51.34 -16.19 23.31
C PHE A 208 50.30 -15.72 22.28
N VAL A 209 49.01 -16.02 22.47
CA VAL A 209 47.94 -15.75 21.46
C VAL A 209 46.79 -14.91 22.00
N LEU A 210 46.53 -14.89 23.31
CA LEU A 210 45.38 -14.19 23.88
C LEU A 210 45.60 -12.67 23.91
N PRO A 211 44.69 -11.85 23.34
CA PRO A 211 44.80 -10.39 23.40
C PRO A 211 44.48 -9.85 24.80
N ASP A 212 45.15 -8.74 25.18
CA ASP A 212 44.84 -7.95 26.39
C ASP A 212 43.58 -7.07 26.17
N PHE A 213 43.25 -6.09 27.03
CA PHE A 213 42.08 -5.21 26.79
C PHE A 213 42.30 -4.24 25.61
N PRO A 214 41.26 -3.77 24.90
CA PRO A 214 41.40 -2.94 23.70
C PRO A 214 42.30 -1.71 23.84
N GLY A 215 42.30 -1.07 25.01
CA GLY A 215 43.13 0.10 25.31
C GLY A 215 44.59 -0.20 25.67
N GLN A 216 45.03 -1.46 25.76
CA GLN A 216 46.37 -1.83 26.23
C GLN A 216 47.28 -2.26 25.06
N LYS A 217 48.41 -1.55 24.84
CA LYS A 217 49.45 -1.90 23.85
C LYS A 217 50.46 -2.92 24.39
N THR A 218 49.98 -4.06 24.85
CA THR A 218 50.82 -5.04 25.54
C THR A 218 50.63 -6.47 25.01
N GLY A 219 51.68 -7.28 25.09
CA GLY A 219 51.63 -8.70 24.68
C GLY A 219 51.38 -8.86 23.17
N VAL A 220 50.46 -9.77 22.84
CA VAL A 220 50.06 -10.16 21.47
C VAL A 220 49.55 -8.99 20.64
N MET A 221 48.98 -7.98 21.30
CA MET A 221 48.44 -6.78 20.68
C MET A 221 49.49 -6.00 19.88
N LYS A 222 50.77 -6.08 20.26
CA LYS A 222 51.87 -5.35 19.60
C LYS A 222 52.13 -5.80 18.16
N TRP A 223 51.79 -7.05 17.83
CA TRP A 223 52.03 -7.61 16.50
C TRP A 223 50.72 -8.04 15.80
N LEU A 224 49.63 -8.22 16.55
CA LEU A 224 48.34 -8.62 16.00
C LEU A 224 47.55 -7.46 15.38
N LEU A 225 47.51 -6.30 16.04
CA LEU A 225 46.73 -5.14 15.59
C LEU A 225 47.65 -3.99 15.18
N SER A 226 47.27 -3.28 14.11
CA SER A 226 47.88 -1.98 13.78
C SER A 226 47.41 -0.91 14.77
N ASP A 227 48.17 0.18 14.85
CA ASP A 227 47.83 1.34 15.69
C ASP A 227 46.44 1.91 15.37
N ASP A 228 46.02 1.79 14.12
CA ASP A 228 44.72 2.25 13.64
C ASP A 228 43.60 1.25 13.94
N GLU A 229 43.84 -0.06 13.78
CA GLU A 229 42.89 -1.10 14.22
C GLU A 229 42.65 -1.03 15.74
N GLN A 230 43.64 -0.61 16.52
CA GLN A 230 43.50 -0.43 17.96
C GLN A 230 42.63 0.78 18.33
N LYS A 231 42.80 1.91 17.64
CA LYS A 231 41.92 3.09 17.80
C LYS A 231 40.47 2.72 17.48
N VAL A 232 40.27 1.99 16.38
CA VAL A 232 38.96 1.46 15.98
C VAL A 232 38.39 0.51 17.05
N ALA A 233 39.21 -0.38 17.63
CA ALA A 233 38.77 -1.29 18.69
C ALA A 233 38.22 -0.57 19.93
N VAL A 234 38.89 0.50 20.38
CA VAL A 234 38.46 1.29 21.53
C VAL A 234 37.18 2.07 21.23
N GLU A 235 37.11 2.70 20.05
CA GLU A 235 35.96 3.51 19.63
C GLU A 235 34.69 2.67 19.42
N ARG A 236 34.82 1.46 18.88
CA ARG A 236 33.70 0.51 18.69
C ARG A 236 33.01 0.16 20.01
N ILE A 237 33.79 0.00 21.09
CA ILE A 237 33.26 -0.31 22.41
C ILE A 237 32.64 0.93 23.07
N ASN A 238 33.23 2.11 22.86
CA ASN A 238 32.70 3.37 23.39
C ASN A 238 31.36 3.77 22.78
N ARG A 239 31.17 3.50 21.48
CA ARG A 239 29.91 3.79 20.76
C ARG A 239 28.76 2.85 21.10
N ASP A 240 29.05 1.67 21.65
CA ASP A 240 28.03 0.72 22.07
C ASP A 240 27.45 1.04 23.46
N ARG A 241 27.79 2.20 24.06
CA ARG A 241 27.23 2.76 25.31
C ARG A 241 25.84 3.38 25.06
N VAL A 242 24.93 3.30 26.03
CA VAL A 242 23.51 3.74 25.88
C VAL A 242 23.15 4.93 26.79
N SER A 243 24.10 5.50 27.53
CA SER A 243 23.83 6.63 28.45
C SER A 243 24.84 7.77 28.29
N LEU A 244 24.39 8.97 28.68
CA LEU A 244 25.06 10.27 28.53
C LEU A 244 26.50 10.30 29.12
N PRO A 245 27.37 11.21 28.64
CA PRO A 245 28.82 11.17 28.86
C PRO A 245 29.34 11.34 30.30
N ASP A 246 28.50 11.66 31.30
CA ASP A 246 28.98 12.28 32.55
C ASP A 246 28.90 11.43 33.82
N ALA A 247 28.80 10.10 33.73
CA ALA A 247 28.77 9.24 34.92
C ALA A 247 29.93 8.23 34.95
N ASP A 248 31.11 8.70 35.35
CA ASP A 248 32.26 7.85 35.69
C ASP A 248 31.98 7.15 37.03
N HIS A 249 31.22 6.07 36.97
CA HIS A 249 30.82 5.27 38.13
C HIS A 249 31.63 3.98 38.13
N GLY A 250 32.68 3.93 38.96
CA GLY A 250 33.59 2.79 39.06
C GLY A 250 32.92 1.45 39.34
N VAL A 251 33.69 0.35 39.21
CA VAL A 251 33.24 -1.07 39.28
C VAL A 251 32.23 -1.37 40.42
N PHE A 252 32.38 -0.73 41.58
CA PHE A 252 31.48 -0.92 42.73
C PHE A 252 30.06 -0.37 42.49
N ALA A 253 29.91 0.75 41.78
CA ALA A 253 28.62 1.30 41.42
C ALA A 253 27.91 0.42 40.37
N GLY A 254 28.67 -0.16 39.42
CA GLY A 254 28.18 -1.19 38.49
C GLY A 254 27.63 -2.42 39.20
N LEU A 255 28.33 -2.89 40.23
CA LEU A 255 27.88 -4.00 41.07
C LEU A 255 26.57 -3.66 41.80
N MET A 256 26.49 -2.48 42.44
CA MET A 256 25.28 -2.05 43.15
C MET A 256 24.09 -1.95 42.21
N MET A 257 24.27 -1.36 41.01
CA MET A 257 23.21 -1.29 40.01
C MET A 257 22.72 -2.68 39.56
N ALA A 258 23.61 -3.67 39.47
CA ALA A 258 23.27 -5.04 39.09
C ALA A 258 22.48 -5.77 40.18
N VAL A 259 22.88 -5.60 41.44
CA VAL A 259 22.22 -6.20 42.62
C VAL A 259 20.84 -5.58 42.87
N THR A 260 20.67 -4.27 42.64
CA THR A 260 19.37 -3.60 42.81
C THR A 260 18.40 -3.82 41.65
N ASP A 261 18.88 -4.34 40.51
CA ASP A 261 18.01 -4.61 39.36
C ASP A 261 17.28 -5.94 39.54
N PHE A 262 15.97 -5.87 39.79
CA PHE A 262 15.14 -7.05 39.99
C PHE A 262 15.23 -8.06 38.83
N ARG A 263 15.50 -7.59 37.59
CA ARG A 263 15.63 -8.44 36.40
C ARG A 263 16.83 -9.38 36.51
N THR A 264 17.92 -8.96 37.15
CA THR A 264 19.08 -9.82 37.45
C THR A 264 18.65 -11.07 38.21
N TRP A 265 17.81 -10.92 39.23
CA TRP A 265 17.33 -12.01 40.07
C TRP A 265 16.32 -12.91 39.37
N VAL A 266 15.47 -12.35 38.49
CA VAL A 266 14.58 -13.15 37.64
C VAL A 266 15.39 -14.06 36.71
N PHE A 267 16.47 -13.54 36.11
CA PHE A 267 17.38 -14.36 35.30
C PHE A 267 18.12 -15.42 36.10
N VAL A 268 18.55 -15.11 37.34
CA VAL A 268 19.13 -16.10 38.27
C VAL A 268 18.16 -17.26 38.49
N ILE A 269 16.91 -16.97 38.89
CA ILE A 269 15.91 -17.99 39.20
C ILE A 269 15.61 -18.86 37.98
N MET A 270 15.42 -18.23 36.82
CA MET A 270 15.13 -18.93 35.57
C MET A 270 16.26 -19.88 35.19
N LEU A 271 17.52 -19.46 35.34
CA LEU A 271 18.67 -20.28 34.98
C LEU A 271 18.98 -21.37 36.03
N THR A 272 18.71 -21.12 37.32
CA THR A 272 18.79 -22.13 38.39
C THR A 272 17.79 -23.27 38.17
N ALA A 273 16.56 -22.92 37.80
CA ALA A 273 15.52 -23.90 37.48
C ALA A 273 15.95 -24.76 36.29
N ASN A 274 16.56 -24.15 35.27
CA ASN A 274 17.00 -24.87 34.08
C ASN A 274 18.23 -25.78 34.32
N HIS A 275 19.21 -25.36 35.14
CA HIS A 275 20.34 -26.22 35.54
C HIS A 275 19.91 -27.39 36.44
N SER A 276 18.82 -27.23 37.21
CA SER A 276 18.29 -28.32 38.04
C SER A 276 17.72 -29.47 37.20
N ALA A 277 17.31 -29.21 35.95
CA ALA A 277 16.71 -30.17 35.02
C ALA A 277 17.73 -31.03 34.22
N TYR A 278 19.03 -30.92 34.52
CA TYR A 278 20.14 -31.28 33.63
C TYR A 278 20.73 -32.71 33.76
N GLY A 279 20.14 -33.58 34.60
CA GLY A 279 20.78 -34.81 35.10
C GLY A 279 21.11 -35.97 34.14
N PHE A 280 20.97 -35.85 32.81
CA PHE A 280 21.11 -37.02 31.89
C PHE A 280 21.89 -36.74 30.57
N ASN A 281 22.83 -35.79 30.59
CA ASN A 281 23.30 -35.10 29.38
C ASN A 281 24.44 -35.75 28.55
N SER A 282 24.54 -37.08 28.48
CA SER A 282 25.59 -37.72 27.67
C SER A 282 25.02 -38.73 26.69
N PHE A 283 24.36 -38.30 25.59
CA PHE A 283 24.32 -39.08 24.32
C PHE A 283 23.56 -38.45 23.11
N PHE A 284 23.49 -37.13 22.91
CA PHE A 284 22.58 -36.57 21.88
C PHE A 284 23.12 -35.64 20.77
N PRO A 285 24.42 -35.32 20.61
CA PRO A 285 24.81 -34.45 19.50
C PRO A 285 24.93 -35.26 18.21
N THR A 286 23.82 -35.48 17.50
CA THR A 286 23.90 -35.90 16.09
C THR A 286 22.86 -35.29 15.16
N ILE A 287 21.81 -34.57 15.58
CA ILE A 287 20.78 -34.15 14.59
C ILE A 287 20.12 -32.79 14.94
N VAL A 288 20.73 -31.67 14.48
CA VAL A 288 20.19 -30.60 13.56
C VAL A 288 18.73 -30.10 13.76
N ASN A 289 18.25 -28.88 13.43
CA ASN A 289 18.68 -27.47 13.21
C ASN A 289 17.40 -26.63 12.88
N ASP A 290 17.38 -25.39 13.37
CA ASP A 290 16.67 -24.13 13.03
C ASP A 290 15.21 -24.00 12.52
N ARG A 291 14.50 -22.99 13.08
CA ARG A 291 13.81 -21.84 12.42
C ARG A 291 12.79 -21.17 13.35
N ARG A 292 12.69 -19.81 13.28
CA ARG A 292 11.57 -18.90 13.70
C ARG A 292 11.89 -17.82 14.76
N LYS A 293 12.98 -17.06 14.62
CA LYS A 293 13.31 -15.73 15.23
C LYS A 293 12.37 -15.11 16.32
N ASN A 294 12.05 -15.80 17.42
CA ASN A 294 11.28 -15.27 18.56
C ASN A 294 11.77 -15.91 19.87
N ARG A 295 12.53 -15.18 20.70
CA ARG A 295 13.33 -15.79 21.77
C ARG A 295 12.48 -16.29 22.94
N GLY A 296 11.40 -15.60 23.32
CA GLY A 296 10.50 -16.05 24.39
C GLY A 296 9.83 -17.40 24.10
N TYR A 297 9.36 -17.62 22.86
CA TYR A 297 8.82 -18.91 22.46
C TYR A 297 9.89 -19.99 22.34
N HIS A 298 11.11 -19.64 21.94
CA HIS A 298 12.24 -20.57 21.90
C HIS A 298 12.79 -20.96 23.28
N ILE A 299 12.40 -20.28 24.36
CA ILE A 299 12.68 -20.69 25.76
C ILE A 299 11.45 -21.44 26.34
N ALA A 300 10.23 -20.98 26.07
CA ALA A 300 9.01 -21.57 26.63
C ALA A 300 8.58 -22.89 25.96
N ILE A 301 8.73 -23.01 24.64
CA ILE A 301 8.31 -24.20 23.87
C ILE A 301 9.20 -25.41 24.20
N PRO A 302 10.54 -25.29 24.31
CA PRO A 302 11.37 -26.41 24.72
C PRO A 302 11.13 -26.83 26.18
N GLN A 303 10.72 -25.92 27.07
CA GLN A 303 10.34 -26.26 28.45
C GLN A 303 8.94 -26.90 28.58
N ALA A 304 8.11 -26.84 27.53
CA ALA A 304 6.79 -27.48 27.48
C ALA A 304 6.86 -29.02 27.29
N VAL A 305 8.08 -29.58 27.24
CA VAL A 305 8.33 -31.01 27.07
C VAL A 305 8.18 -31.80 28.39
N GLY A 306 7.51 -31.24 29.40
CA GLY A 306 7.07 -31.94 30.62
C GLY A 306 6.29 -33.25 30.34
N VAL A 307 5.78 -33.41 29.12
CA VAL A 307 5.25 -34.67 28.57
C VAL A 307 6.22 -35.83 28.70
N GLY A 308 7.52 -35.61 28.49
CA GLY A 308 8.53 -36.63 28.76
C GLY A 308 8.37 -37.15 30.19
N PHE A 309 8.31 -36.25 31.18
CA PHE A 309 8.48 -36.60 32.61
C PHE A 309 7.23 -37.34 33.06
N THR A 310 6.08 -36.91 32.54
CA THR A 310 4.81 -37.61 32.59
C THR A 310 4.89 -39.01 31.99
N ILE A 311 5.48 -39.21 30.81
CA ILE A 311 5.66 -40.54 30.20
C ILE A 311 6.54 -41.44 31.07
N SER A 312 7.68 -40.94 31.59
CA SER A 312 8.55 -41.76 32.47
C SER A 312 7.93 -42.16 33.81
N VAL A 313 6.96 -41.37 34.31
CA VAL A 313 6.18 -41.72 35.50
C VAL A 313 5.03 -42.68 35.15
N ALA A 314 4.41 -42.50 33.99
CA ALA A 314 3.21 -43.21 33.56
C ALA A 314 3.48 -44.64 33.08
N THR A 315 4.69 -44.97 32.58
CA THR A 315 5.00 -46.30 32.05
C THR A 315 6.29 -46.90 32.59
N LEU A 316 6.33 -48.22 32.73
CA LEU A 316 7.53 -49.01 33.02
C LEU A 316 8.14 -49.61 31.74
N ASN A 317 7.56 -49.35 30.56
CA ASN A 317 8.08 -49.86 29.29
C ASN A 317 9.43 -49.19 28.95
N ASN A 318 10.48 -50.00 28.82
CA ASN A 318 11.85 -49.52 28.60
C ASN A 318 11.99 -48.68 27.32
N ALA A 319 11.33 -49.07 26.21
CA ALA A 319 11.39 -48.33 24.95
C ALA A 319 10.69 -46.98 25.04
N ALA A 320 9.54 -46.90 25.72
CA ALA A 320 8.80 -45.65 25.91
C ALA A 320 9.52 -44.68 26.87
N ARG A 321 10.17 -45.19 27.92
CA ARG A 321 11.00 -44.38 28.82
C ARG A 321 12.29 -43.91 28.16
N TYR A 322 12.86 -44.74 27.29
CA TYR A 322 13.98 -44.37 26.43
C TYR A 322 13.57 -43.27 25.45
N ALA A 323 12.42 -43.39 24.78
CA ALA A 323 11.84 -42.36 23.92
C ALA A 323 11.56 -41.04 24.68
N ALA A 324 11.02 -41.13 25.90
CA ALA A 324 10.81 -39.98 26.77
C ALA A 324 12.13 -39.28 27.16
N ALA A 325 13.24 -40.03 27.22
CA ALA A 325 14.57 -39.49 27.50
C ALA A 325 15.02 -38.44 26.47
N PHE A 326 14.69 -38.66 25.19
CA PHE A 326 14.99 -37.72 24.11
C PHE A 326 14.25 -36.38 24.24
N LEU A 327 13.03 -36.43 24.76
CA LEU A 327 12.16 -35.28 24.94
C LEU A 327 12.70 -34.33 26.05
N TYR A 328 13.27 -34.86 27.14
CA TYR A 328 13.86 -34.04 28.22
C TYR A 328 15.01 -33.15 27.78
N ILE A 329 15.89 -33.71 26.95
CA ILE A 329 17.23 -33.17 26.70
C ILE A 329 17.16 -32.01 25.70
N CYS A 330 16.29 -32.11 24.69
CA CYS A 330 16.03 -31.05 23.71
C CYS A 330 15.49 -29.76 24.37
N GLY A 331 14.76 -29.90 25.49
CA GLY A 331 14.09 -28.82 26.20
C GLY A 331 15.00 -27.93 27.04
N CYS A 332 15.86 -28.54 27.84
CA CYS A 332 16.61 -27.85 28.89
C CYS A 332 17.87 -27.15 28.35
N PHE A 333 18.52 -27.68 27.32
CA PHE A 333 19.81 -27.16 26.85
C PHE A 333 19.68 -25.87 26.02
N SER A 334 18.73 -25.83 25.08
CA SER A 334 18.46 -24.68 24.20
C SER A 334 18.09 -23.42 24.99
N SER A 335 17.32 -23.61 26.07
CA SER A 335 16.84 -22.53 26.95
C SER A 335 17.99 -21.76 27.64
N ASN A 336 19.08 -22.41 28.05
CA ASN A 336 20.20 -21.75 28.76
C ASN A 336 20.97 -20.76 27.89
N ALA A 337 21.31 -21.17 26.66
CA ALA A 337 21.84 -20.35 25.57
C ALA A 337 21.16 -18.98 25.45
N MET A 338 19.84 -19.10 25.39
CA MET A 338 18.94 -18.00 25.07
C MET A 338 18.69 -17.09 26.25
N VAL A 339 18.60 -17.63 27.47
CA VAL A 339 18.44 -16.85 28.69
C VAL A 339 19.64 -15.93 28.94
N PHE A 340 20.88 -16.42 28.78
CA PHE A 340 22.07 -15.55 28.90
C PHE A 340 22.12 -14.47 27.82
N SER A 341 21.80 -14.82 26.58
CA SER A 341 21.71 -13.84 25.48
C SER A 341 20.63 -12.78 25.75
N TRP A 342 19.50 -13.18 26.32
CA TRP A 342 18.42 -12.29 26.71
C TRP A 342 18.83 -11.37 27.86
N ALA A 343 19.42 -11.91 28.92
CA ALA A 343 19.93 -11.13 30.05
C ALA A 343 20.95 -10.07 29.62
N SER A 344 21.90 -10.44 28.75
CA SER A 344 22.94 -9.55 28.25
C SER A 344 22.41 -8.38 27.42
N SER A 345 21.28 -8.56 26.72
CA SER A 345 20.66 -7.50 25.91
C SER A 345 19.73 -6.60 26.73
N THR A 346 19.06 -7.16 27.76
CA THR A 346 18.13 -6.41 28.62
C THR A 346 18.81 -5.60 29.73
N LEU A 347 19.95 -6.05 30.26
CA LEU A 347 20.68 -5.41 31.38
C LEU A 347 21.84 -4.52 30.90
N ASN A 348 21.60 -3.67 29.91
CA ASN A 348 22.65 -3.00 29.13
C ASN A 348 22.94 -1.54 29.54
N GLN A 349 22.50 -1.08 30.71
CA GLN A 349 22.60 0.35 31.08
C GLN A 349 24.05 0.86 31.22
N THR A 350 24.97 0.04 31.76
CA THR A 350 26.43 0.32 31.75
C THR A 350 27.24 -0.97 31.54
N PRO A 351 28.49 -0.91 31.03
CA PRO A 351 29.36 -2.08 30.87
C PRO A 351 29.61 -2.83 32.19
N GLU A 352 29.80 -2.10 33.30
CA GLU A 352 30.08 -2.64 34.63
C GLU A 352 28.85 -3.34 35.20
N LYS A 353 27.66 -2.75 35.02
CA LYS A 353 26.39 -3.38 35.42
C LYS A 353 26.13 -4.65 34.62
N ARG A 354 26.34 -4.60 33.30
CA ARG A 354 26.17 -5.75 32.41
C ARG A 354 27.13 -6.88 32.78
N ALA A 355 28.38 -6.56 33.08
CA ALA A 355 29.38 -7.55 33.51
C ALA A 355 29.05 -8.14 34.89
N CYS A 356 28.72 -7.30 35.88
CA CYS A 356 28.36 -7.74 37.23
C CYS A 356 27.07 -8.55 37.24
N ALA A 357 26.02 -8.11 36.53
CA ALA A 357 24.77 -8.85 36.44
C ALA A 357 24.94 -10.20 35.74
N THR A 358 25.71 -10.24 34.64
CA THR A 358 26.00 -11.49 33.93
C THR A 358 26.81 -12.45 34.81
N ALA A 359 27.77 -11.92 35.59
CA ALA A 359 28.54 -12.71 36.55
C ALA A 359 27.65 -13.26 37.69
N ILE A 360 26.76 -12.44 38.25
CA ILE A 360 25.80 -12.86 39.30
C ILE A 360 24.83 -13.91 38.76
N ILE A 361 24.29 -13.72 37.55
CA ILE A 361 23.39 -14.67 36.89
C ILE A 361 24.11 -16.00 36.69
N ASN A 362 25.32 -15.99 36.14
CA ASN A 362 26.11 -17.20 35.91
C ASN A 362 26.56 -17.88 37.21
N LEU A 363 26.81 -17.11 38.26
CA LEU A 363 27.24 -17.58 39.56
C LEU A 363 26.12 -18.34 40.27
N LEU A 364 25.00 -17.65 40.52
CA LEU A 364 23.93 -18.15 41.37
C LEU A 364 23.03 -19.17 40.67
N SER A 365 23.06 -19.20 39.33
CA SER A 365 22.37 -20.24 38.57
C SER A 365 22.91 -21.66 38.79
N GLN A 366 24.17 -21.78 39.24
CA GLN A 366 24.83 -23.08 39.44
C GLN A 366 24.32 -23.82 40.69
N LEU A 367 23.54 -23.16 41.56
CA LEU A 367 22.93 -23.78 42.74
C LEU A 367 22.07 -25.00 42.36
N GLY A 368 21.47 -24.98 41.16
CA GLY A 368 20.70 -26.10 40.62
C GLY A 368 21.49 -27.41 40.52
N ASN A 369 22.79 -27.33 40.23
CA ASN A 369 23.69 -28.48 40.09
C ASN A 369 24.13 -29.07 41.43
N ILE A 370 23.88 -28.38 42.55
CA ILE A 370 24.29 -28.84 43.88
C ILE A 370 23.28 -29.83 44.43
N TRP A 371 21.98 -29.54 44.30
CA TRP A 371 20.91 -30.40 44.84
C TRP A 371 20.36 -31.40 43.82
N SER A 372 20.48 -31.15 42.51
CA SER A 372 19.88 -32.01 41.49
C SER A 372 20.38 -33.47 41.50
N PRO A 373 21.64 -33.79 41.87
CA PRO A 373 22.08 -35.17 42.01
C PRO A 373 21.37 -35.95 43.12
N TYR A 374 20.82 -35.24 44.12
CA TYR A 374 20.12 -35.85 45.25
C TYR A 374 18.64 -36.15 44.97
N PHE A 375 18.11 -35.70 43.84
CA PHE A 375 16.71 -35.94 43.47
C PHE A 375 16.42 -37.39 43.07
N PHE A 376 17.44 -38.17 42.71
CA PHE A 376 17.31 -39.56 42.25
C PHE A 376 17.95 -40.58 43.21
N PRO A 377 17.41 -40.77 44.43
CA PRO A 377 17.95 -41.78 45.34
C PRO A 377 17.67 -43.19 44.80
N ALA A 378 18.63 -44.10 44.95
CA ALA A 378 18.53 -45.48 44.45
C ALA A 378 17.30 -46.24 44.99
N SER A 379 16.80 -45.85 46.17
CA SER A 379 15.59 -46.41 46.79
C SER A 379 14.28 -46.03 46.09
N ASP A 380 14.27 -45.01 45.21
CA ASP A 380 13.08 -44.56 44.46
C ASP A 380 13.00 -45.19 43.06
N GLY A 381 13.96 -46.06 42.71
CA GLY A 381 13.91 -46.88 41.51
C GLY A 381 12.76 -47.90 41.56
N PRO A 382 12.19 -48.32 40.41
CA PRO A 382 12.59 -47.97 39.05
C PRO A 382 11.91 -46.70 38.51
N ARG A 383 10.94 -46.10 39.20
CA ARG A 383 10.11 -44.99 38.65
C ARG A 383 10.65 -43.59 38.95
N TYR A 384 11.40 -43.40 40.04
CA TYR A 384 11.94 -42.12 40.48
C TYR A 384 10.86 -41.02 40.53
N ILE A 385 9.70 -41.33 41.12
CA ILE A 385 8.50 -40.50 41.03
C ILE A 385 8.75 -39.12 41.63
N LYS A 386 9.44 -39.06 42.77
CA LYS A 386 9.71 -37.80 43.47
C LYS A 386 10.60 -36.90 42.62
N ALA A 387 11.64 -37.48 42.01
CA ALA A 387 12.56 -36.78 41.12
C ALA A 387 11.83 -36.16 39.93
N ASN A 388 11.02 -36.96 39.22
CA ASN A 388 10.32 -36.53 38.02
C ASN A 388 9.26 -35.45 38.31
N LEU A 389 8.55 -35.53 39.44
CA LEU A 389 7.63 -34.49 39.89
C LEU A 389 8.34 -33.15 40.18
N LEU A 390 9.49 -33.21 40.85
CA LEU A 390 10.33 -32.03 41.11
C LEU A 390 10.84 -31.39 39.81
N MET A 391 11.26 -32.19 38.82
CA MET A 391 11.68 -31.68 37.51
C MET A 391 10.55 -30.98 36.75
N MET A 392 9.33 -31.55 36.76
CA MET A 392 8.17 -30.89 36.16
C MET A 392 7.85 -29.54 36.82
N ALA A 393 7.97 -29.45 38.14
CA ALA A 393 7.76 -28.21 38.88
C ALA A 393 8.79 -27.13 38.50
N PHE A 394 10.07 -27.49 38.35
CA PHE A 394 11.11 -26.55 37.94
C PHE A 394 10.97 -26.10 36.47
N SER A 395 10.56 -26.98 35.55
CA SER A 395 10.24 -26.59 34.16
C SER A 395 9.04 -25.64 34.11
N ALA A 396 7.98 -25.89 34.88
CA ALA A 396 6.83 -24.98 34.96
C ALA A 396 7.21 -23.60 35.52
N LEU A 397 8.09 -23.56 36.53
CA LEU A 397 8.62 -22.32 37.09
C LEU A 397 9.44 -21.51 36.07
N SER A 398 10.23 -22.19 35.22
CA SER A 398 10.97 -21.54 34.14
C SER A 398 10.04 -20.93 33.08
N VAL A 399 8.93 -21.60 32.73
CA VAL A 399 7.93 -21.07 31.79
C VAL A 399 7.23 -19.84 32.39
N ALA A 400 6.82 -19.93 33.66
CA ALA A 400 6.13 -18.83 34.35
C ALA A 400 7.00 -17.57 34.44
N THR A 401 8.29 -17.71 34.75
CA THR A 401 9.24 -16.59 34.83
C THR A 401 9.51 -15.96 33.46
N CYS A 402 9.55 -16.74 32.37
CA CYS A 402 9.65 -16.24 31.00
C CYS A 402 8.43 -15.39 30.61
N VAL A 403 7.21 -15.88 30.89
CA VAL A 403 5.96 -15.15 30.62
C VAL A 403 5.90 -13.85 31.41
N PHE A 404 6.27 -13.88 32.70
CA PHE A 404 6.33 -12.68 33.54
C PHE A 404 7.29 -11.63 32.98
N MET A 405 8.50 -12.03 32.57
CA MET A 405 9.49 -11.12 32.02
C MET A 405 9.01 -10.45 30.72
N ARG A 406 8.31 -11.19 29.85
CA ARG A 406 7.68 -10.65 28.64
C ARG A 406 6.66 -9.56 28.95
N PHE A 407 5.75 -9.80 29.89
CA PHE A 407 4.74 -8.79 30.28
C PHE A 407 5.37 -7.53 30.88
N SER A 408 6.40 -7.72 31.71
CA SER A 408 7.12 -6.62 32.35
C SER A 408 7.79 -5.70 31.31
N LEU A 409 8.46 -6.27 30.29
CA LEU A 409 9.10 -5.51 29.22
C LEU A 409 8.09 -4.80 28.31
N GLN A 410 6.97 -5.45 27.96
CA GLN A 410 5.90 -4.81 27.19
C GLN A 410 5.32 -3.58 27.91
N LYS A 411 5.16 -3.66 29.23
CA LYS A 411 4.66 -2.54 30.05
C LYS A 411 5.66 -1.38 30.11
N ALA A 412 6.96 -1.69 30.19
CA ALA A 412 8.02 -0.68 30.16
C ALA A 412 8.11 0.02 28.79
N ASN A 413 8.02 -0.72 27.68
CA ASN A 413 8.05 -0.15 26.32
C ASN A 413 6.79 0.68 26.01
N LYS A 414 5.62 0.30 26.54
CA LYS A 414 4.39 1.10 26.41
C LYS A 414 4.55 2.49 27.05
N LYS A 415 5.18 2.59 28.23
CA LYS A 415 5.46 3.87 28.91
C LYS A 415 6.39 4.79 28.11
N LEU A 416 7.39 4.23 27.42
CA LEU A 416 8.30 5.00 26.55
C LEU A 416 7.59 5.53 25.28
N ARG A 417 6.67 4.74 24.72
CA ARG A 417 5.84 5.17 23.58
C ARG A 417 4.81 6.22 23.94
N GLU A 418 4.41 6.34 25.21
CA GLU A 418 3.42 7.32 25.71
C GLU A 418 4.04 8.70 25.98
N SER A 419 5.37 8.80 26.09
CA SER A 419 6.06 10.09 26.20
C SER A 419 6.35 10.79 24.85
N ASP A 420 5.98 10.17 23.71
CA ASP A 420 6.30 10.64 22.35
C ASP A 420 5.09 11.20 21.57
N ASP A 421 3.87 11.12 22.14
CA ASP A 421 2.60 11.55 21.50
C ASP A 421 2.37 13.08 21.56
N GLY A 422 3.43 13.87 21.68
CA GLY A 422 3.37 15.31 22.01
C GLY A 422 4.34 16.20 21.24
N ILE A 423 4.50 16.03 19.93
CA ILE A 423 5.26 16.99 19.10
C ILE A 423 4.46 17.42 17.86
N ASN A 424 4.30 18.74 17.78
CA ASN A 424 3.61 19.57 16.79
C ASN A 424 4.10 19.41 15.34
N LEU A 425 3.16 19.63 14.39
CA LEU A 425 3.33 20.22 13.05
C LEU A 425 4.74 20.12 12.44
N PHE A 426 5.04 18.99 11.79
CA PHE A 426 6.15 18.96 10.84
C PHE A 426 5.77 19.79 9.62
N THR A 427 6.27 21.03 9.56
CA THR A 427 6.74 21.55 8.29
C THR A 427 7.79 20.56 7.80
N LEU A 428 7.47 19.78 6.76
CA LEU A 428 8.46 18.95 6.08
C LEU A 428 9.59 19.90 5.66
N LYS A 429 10.74 19.79 6.31
CA LYS A 429 11.92 20.54 5.87
C LYS A 429 12.45 19.83 4.63
N PRO A 430 12.79 20.58 3.56
CA PRO A 430 13.49 20.00 2.43
C PRO A 430 14.73 19.24 2.91
N ILE A 431 14.93 18.04 2.39
CA ILE A 431 16.12 17.23 2.60
C ILE A 431 17.17 17.56 1.55
N ASP A 432 18.45 17.43 1.89
CA ASP A 432 19.51 17.37 0.89
C ASP A 432 19.44 15.98 0.22
N VAL A 433 18.99 15.94 -1.03
CA VAL A 433 18.74 14.70 -1.76
C VAL A 433 20.00 13.85 -1.88
N GLU A 434 21.13 14.44 -2.26
CA GLU A 434 22.36 13.67 -2.51
C GLU A 434 22.99 13.21 -1.20
N SER A 435 23.04 14.07 -0.17
CA SER A 435 23.53 13.67 1.15
C SER A 435 22.65 12.58 1.77
N THR A 436 21.33 12.70 1.64
CA THR A 436 20.38 11.70 2.14
C THR A 436 20.58 10.39 1.39
N LEU A 437 20.61 10.42 0.06
CA LEU A 437 20.82 9.25 -0.79
C LEU A 437 22.14 8.52 -0.49
N ALA A 438 23.22 9.26 -0.20
CA ALA A 438 24.52 8.70 0.17
C ALA A 438 24.47 8.02 1.55
N SER A 439 23.66 8.54 2.47
CA SER A 439 23.52 8.00 3.83
C SER A 439 22.66 6.74 3.93
N LEU A 440 21.76 6.49 2.96
CA LEU A 440 20.87 5.33 2.97
C LEU A 440 21.60 4.04 2.61
N THR A 441 21.32 2.98 3.36
CA THR A 441 21.72 1.61 3.00
C THR A 441 20.99 1.13 1.74
N LEU A 442 21.51 0.10 1.08
CA LEU A 442 20.84 -0.48 -0.10
C LEU A 442 19.41 -0.96 0.22
N ALA A 443 19.18 -1.54 1.41
CA ALA A 443 17.86 -2.01 1.82
C ALA A 443 16.88 -0.84 2.01
N GLU A 444 17.33 0.25 2.63
CA GLU A 444 16.54 1.47 2.78
C GLU A 444 16.21 2.10 1.42
N LYS A 445 17.19 2.20 0.51
CA LYS A 445 16.93 2.68 -0.86
C LYS A 445 15.89 1.82 -1.56
N ILE A 446 16.00 0.49 -1.47
CA ILE A 446 15.00 -0.44 -2.05
C ILE A 446 13.63 -0.26 -1.42
N SER A 447 13.54 0.01 -0.11
CA SER A 447 12.25 0.20 0.59
C SER A 447 11.49 1.44 0.11
N LEU A 448 12.21 2.50 -0.31
CA LEU A 448 11.61 3.70 -0.90
C LEU A 448 10.95 3.44 -2.26
N LEU A 449 11.33 2.34 -2.92
CA LEU A 449 10.88 2.02 -4.27
C LEU A 449 9.47 1.40 -4.27
N SER A 450 8.76 1.31 -3.16
CA SER A 450 7.38 0.84 -3.15
C SER A 450 6.53 1.66 -2.18
N GLY A 451 5.22 1.66 -2.39
CA GLY A 451 4.28 2.07 -1.35
C GLY A 451 4.50 1.24 -0.07
N SER A 452 4.20 1.83 1.09
CA SER A 452 4.14 1.11 2.37
C SER A 452 2.79 0.41 2.55
N ASP A 453 1.73 1.03 2.00
CA ASP A 453 0.37 0.51 1.98
C ASP A 453 -0.31 0.93 0.66
N PHE A 454 -1.65 0.91 0.64
CA PHE A 454 -2.42 1.27 -0.54
C PHE A 454 -2.23 2.73 -0.98
N TRP A 455 -1.92 3.67 -0.09
CA TRP A 455 -1.99 5.12 -0.32
C TRP A 455 -0.71 5.89 0.04
N HIS A 456 0.22 5.27 0.75
CA HIS A 456 1.35 5.95 1.36
C HIS A 456 2.68 5.47 0.78
N SER A 457 3.61 6.41 0.61
CA SER A 457 5.02 6.09 0.37
C SER A 457 5.69 5.63 1.67
N GLN A 458 6.76 4.85 1.52
CA GLN A 458 7.60 4.44 2.63
C GLN A 458 8.24 5.65 3.33
N ALA A 459 8.12 5.71 4.66
CA ALA A 459 8.84 6.68 5.51
C ALA A 459 10.14 6.08 6.05
N ILE A 460 11.15 6.93 6.24
CA ILE A 460 12.41 6.62 6.94
C ILE A 460 12.76 7.80 7.87
N PRO A 461 12.15 7.89 9.06
CA PRO A 461 12.30 9.04 9.95
C PRO A 461 13.74 9.31 10.42
N SER A 462 14.58 8.28 10.52
CA SER A 462 16.01 8.42 10.86
C SER A 462 16.79 9.28 9.87
N HIS A 463 16.30 9.41 8.63
CA HIS A 463 16.86 10.25 7.57
C HIS A 463 15.95 11.45 7.22
N ALA A 464 15.01 11.79 8.10
CA ALA A 464 14.00 12.84 7.88
C ALA A 464 13.12 12.63 6.62
N ILE A 465 12.99 11.38 6.15
CA ILE A 465 12.11 11.03 5.03
C ILE A 465 10.72 10.73 5.58
N SER A 466 9.77 11.62 5.32
CA SER A 466 8.37 11.45 5.72
C SER A 466 7.56 10.66 4.70
N SER A 467 6.47 10.06 5.16
CA SER A 467 5.51 9.40 4.27
C SER A 467 4.72 10.45 3.47
N ILE A 468 4.55 10.18 2.18
CA ILE A 468 3.75 10.97 1.26
C ILE A 468 2.47 10.20 0.97
N LYS A 469 1.32 10.86 1.16
CA LYS A 469 0.01 10.28 0.88
C LYS A 469 -0.52 10.69 -0.49
N CYS A 470 -1.06 9.74 -1.24
CA CYS A 470 -1.83 9.99 -2.46
C CYS A 470 -3.34 9.77 -2.25
N THR A 471 -4.15 10.31 -3.17
CA THR A 471 -5.59 10.07 -3.25
C THR A 471 -6.04 10.02 -4.71
N ASP A 472 -6.92 9.08 -5.04
CA ASP A 472 -7.73 9.21 -6.25
C ASP A 472 -8.78 10.30 -6.08
N GLY A 473 -9.37 10.84 -7.14
CA GLY A 473 -9.02 10.67 -8.54
C GLY A 473 -9.46 11.89 -9.36
N PRO A 474 -9.61 11.76 -10.67
CA PRO A 474 -9.64 12.90 -11.60
C PRO A 474 -10.85 13.84 -11.45
N ASN A 475 -11.90 13.43 -10.73
CA ASN A 475 -13.11 14.20 -10.49
C ASN A 475 -13.41 14.43 -8.98
N GLY A 476 -12.39 14.33 -8.12
CA GLY A 476 -12.48 14.69 -6.70
C GLY A 476 -11.47 13.92 -5.83
N ALA A 477 -11.22 14.33 -4.59
CA ALA A 477 -10.27 13.65 -3.70
C ALA A 477 -11.00 12.67 -2.75
N ARG A 478 -11.01 11.37 -3.05
CA ARG A 478 -11.69 10.35 -2.23
C ARG A 478 -11.14 10.24 -0.81
N GLY A 479 -9.82 10.35 -0.64
CA GLY A 479 -9.10 10.04 0.59
C GLY A 479 -8.40 8.68 0.55
N GLY A 480 -7.86 8.27 1.69
CA GLY A 480 -7.07 7.05 1.86
C GLY A 480 -7.86 5.85 2.36
N ARG A 481 -9.16 5.76 2.03
CA ARG A 481 -10.05 4.66 2.44
C ARG A 481 -11.06 4.31 1.34
N PHE A 482 -11.34 3.02 1.14
CA PHE A 482 -12.51 2.57 0.36
C PHE A 482 -13.74 2.36 1.24
N PHE A 483 -13.54 1.78 2.43
CA PHE A 483 -14.62 1.56 3.38
C PHE A 483 -14.89 2.81 4.23
N ASN A 484 -16.16 3.24 4.26
CA ASN A 484 -16.65 4.40 4.99
C ASN A 484 -15.78 5.67 4.81
N PRO A 485 -15.50 6.10 3.56
CA PRO A 485 -14.62 7.23 3.30
C PRO A 485 -15.23 8.55 3.79
N VAL A 486 -14.36 9.51 4.12
CA VAL A 486 -14.79 10.86 4.46
C VAL A 486 -15.36 11.53 3.22
N PRO A 487 -16.57 12.14 3.28
CA PRO A 487 -17.16 12.77 2.11
C PRO A 487 -16.26 13.83 1.44
N ALA A 488 -16.35 13.93 0.11
CA ALA A 488 -15.56 14.83 -0.70
C ALA A 488 -16.43 15.51 -1.77
N LEU A 489 -15.87 16.52 -2.45
CA LEU A 489 -16.52 17.15 -3.59
C LEU A 489 -16.31 16.31 -4.85
N CYS A 490 -17.39 15.93 -5.50
CA CYS A 490 -17.36 15.36 -6.85
C CYS A 490 -17.64 16.47 -7.87
N ILE A 491 -16.67 16.74 -8.74
CA ILE A 491 -16.83 17.61 -9.91
C ILE A 491 -17.30 16.79 -11.12
N PRO A 492 -17.76 17.39 -12.23
CA PRO A 492 -18.17 16.65 -13.41
C PRO A 492 -17.09 15.66 -13.90
N CYS A 493 -17.52 14.59 -14.56
CA CYS A 493 -16.60 13.62 -15.15
C CYS A 493 -15.71 14.23 -16.24
N GLY A 494 -14.63 13.54 -16.61
CA GLY A 494 -13.65 14.01 -17.59
C GLY A 494 -14.28 14.49 -18.89
N THR A 495 -15.20 13.73 -19.49
CA THR A 495 -15.89 14.13 -20.73
C THR A 495 -16.81 15.33 -20.53
N GLY A 496 -17.43 15.46 -19.36
CA GLY A 496 -18.16 16.67 -18.98
C GLY A 496 -17.23 17.89 -18.89
N LEU A 497 -16.06 17.75 -18.27
CA LEU A 497 -15.05 18.81 -18.21
C LEU A 497 -14.50 19.14 -19.61
N GLY A 498 -14.30 18.12 -20.45
CA GLY A 498 -13.95 18.25 -21.87
C GLY A 498 -14.96 19.10 -22.62
N ALA A 499 -16.25 18.91 -22.33
CA ALA A 499 -17.33 19.63 -22.96
C ALA A 499 -17.37 21.13 -22.62
N THR A 500 -16.62 21.57 -21.61
CA THR A 500 -16.53 22.99 -21.25
C THR A 500 -15.72 23.80 -22.27
N TRP A 501 -14.71 23.19 -22.91
CA TRP A 501 -13.72 23.87 -23.75
C TRP A 501 -13.13 25.13 -23.10
N ASN A 502 -12.95 25.10 -21.78
CA ASN A 502 -12.63 26.29 -20.97
C ASN A 502 -11.37 26.08 -20.11
N PRO A 503 -10.17 26.37 -20.64
CA PRO A 503 -8.91 26.12 -19.95
C PRO A 503 -8.81 26.88 -18.61
N ASP A 504 -9.31 28.12 -18.54
CA ASP A 504 -9.31 28.93 -17.30
C ASP A 504 -10.18 28.31 -16.20
N LEU A 505 -11.32 27.72 -16.60
CA LEU A 505 -12.19 27.01 -15.68
C LEU A 505 -11.54 25.70 -15.20
N LEU A 506 -10.78 25.01 -16.05
CA LEU A 506 -10.00 23.83 -15.65
C LEU A 506 -8.85 24.16 -14.71
N TYR A 507 -8.19 25.30 -14.88
CA TYR A 507 -7.23 25.82 -13.89
C TYR A 507 -7.90 26.03 -12.53
N SER A 508 -9.08 26.63 -12.53
CA SER A 508 -9.89 26.84 -11.31
C SER A 508 -10.33 25.51 -10.67
N ALA A 509 -10.72 24.53 -11.49
CA ALA A 509 -11.04 23.17 -11.03
C ALA A 509 -9.83 22.50 -10.39
N GLY A 510 -8.63 22.67 -10.95
CA GLY A 510 -7.39 22.17 -10.36
C GLY A 510 -7.11 22.78 -8.98
N GLN A 511 -7.32 24.09 -8.82
CA GLN A 511 -7.17 24.73 -7.51
C GLN A 511 -8.20 24.22 -6.48
N LEU A 512 -9.42 23.93 -6.93
CA LEU A 512 -10.46 23.32 -6.11
C LEU A 512 -10.09 21.91 -5.66
N LEU A 513 -9.61 21.07 -6.58
CA LEU A 513 -9.16 19.71 -6.29
C LEU A 513 -7.97 19.68 -5.32
N SER A 514 -7.05 20.63 -5.43
CA SER A 514 -5.98 20.77 -4.45
C SER A 514 -6.50 21.12 -3.05
N ARG A 515 -7.54 21.97 -2.91
CA ARG A 515 -8.20 22.22 -1.61
C ARG A 515 -8.88 20.97 -1.04
N GLU A 516 -9.45 20.11 -1.88
CA GLU A 516 -9.97 18.82 -1.45
C GLU A 516 -8.83 17.89 -0.99
N CYS A 517 -7.69 17.89 -1.68
CA CYS A 517 -6.50 17.15 -1.26
C CYS A 517 -5.96 17.63 0.09
N ASP A 518 -5.94 18.95 0.33
CA ASP A 518 -5.58 19.55 1.62
C ASP A 518 -6.45 18.94 2.73
N ALA A 519 -7.78 18.90 2.54
CA ALA A 519 -8.74 18.35 3.50
C ALA A 519 -8.62 16.83 3.68
N LYS A 520 -8.11 16.10 2.69
CA LYS A 520 -7.85 14.65 2.75
C LYS A 520 -6.43 14.30 3.22
N GLY A 521 -5.62 15.30 3.57
CA GLY A 521 -4.22 15.10 3.97
C GLY A 521 -3.34 14.51 2.86
N ALA A 522 -3.75 14.68 1.60
CA ALA A 522 -3.11 14.07 0.45
C ALA A 522 -2.17 15.06 -0.24
N HIS A 523 -0.94 14.61 -0.48
CA HIS A 523 0.11 15.41 -1.14
C HIS A 523 0.09 15.22 -2.65
N ILE A 524 -0.43 14.08 -3.10
CA ILE A 524 -0.52 13.69 -4.51
C ILE A 524 -1.98 13.47 -4.88
N TRP A 525 -2.40 14.15 -5.94
CA TRP A 525 -3.67 13.91 -6.61
C TRP A 525 -3.45 12.99 -7.82
N LEU A 526 -4.11 11.83 -7.84
CA LEU A 526 -3.97 10.83 -8.90
C LEU A 526 -4.85 11.18 -10.12
N GLY A 527 -4.48 12.26 -10.80
CA GLY A 527 -5.10 12.75 -12.02
C GLY A 527 -4.29 13.88 -12.68
N PRO A 528 -4.75 14.40 -13.83
CA PRO A 528 -5.97 13.96 -14.54
C PRO A 528 -5.75 12.66 -15.31
N THR A 529 -6.86 12.05 -15.78
CA THR A 529 -6.84 10.94 -16.74
C THR A 529 -6.94 11.51 -18.16
N VAL A 530 -5.97 11.18 -19.03
CA VAL A 530 -5.84 11.77 -20.38
C VAL A 530 -5.66 10.73 -21.49
N ASN A 531 -5.99 9.47 -21.19
CA ASN A 531 -6.32 8.49 -22.22
C ASN A 531 -7.41 9.06 -23.14
N LEU A 532 -7.55 8.55 -24.36
CA LEU A 532 -8.54 9.08 -25.30
C LEU A 532 -9.81 8.26 -25.29
N VAL A 533 -10.93 8.94 -25.55
CA VAL A 533 -12.19 8.26 -25.89
C VAL A 533 -12.09 7.75 -27.33
N ARG A 534 -11.25 6.73 -27.54
CA ARG A 534 -10.96 6.14 -28.86
C ARG A 534 -12.22 5.60 -29.54
N GLY A 535 -13.09 4.99 -28.74
CA GLY A 535 -14.38 4.44 -29.17
C GLY A 535 -15.41 4.53 -28.05
N PRO A 536 -16.70 4.37 -28.37
CA PRO A 536 -17.76 4.66 -27.43
C PRO A 536 -17.83 3.66 -26.27
N LEU A 537 -17.37 2.42 -26.43
CA LEU A 537 -17.59 1.36 -25.45
C LEU A 537 -16.62 1.39 -24.25
N ASN A 538 -15.62 2.29 -24.24
CA ASN A 538 -14.60 2.37 -23.19
C ASN A 538 -15.23 2.53 -21.80
N GLY A 539 -14.99 1.57 -20.90
CA GLY A 539 -15.50 1.56 -19.53
C GLY A 539 -15.08 2.78 -18.71
N ARG A 540 -13.91 3.37 -18.99
CA ARG A 540 -13.38 4.59 -18.36
C ARG A 540 -13.36 5.80 -19.29
N GLY A 541 -14.04 5.75 -20.44
CA GLY A 541 -14.08 6.88 -21.36
C GLY A 541 -14.62 8.16 -20.69
N PHE A 542 -15.59 8.01 -19.76
CA PHE A 542 -16.11 9.11 -18.93
C PHE A 542 -15.04 9.83 -18.09
N GLU A 543 -13.94 9.16 -17.77
CA GLU A 543 -12.86 9.66 -16.91
C GLU A 543 -11.86 10.54 -17.68
N SER A 544 -11.83 10.39 -19.00
CA SER A 544 -10.98 11.13 -19.94
C SER A 544 -11.68 12.36 -20.52
N PHE A 545 -10.93 13.32 -21.06
CA PHE A 545 -11.51 14.57 -21.57
C PHE A 545 -12.20 14.45 -22.94
N SER A 546 -11.57 13.79 -23.91
CA SER A 546 -11.97 13.90 -25.32
C SER A 546 -11.41 12.75 -26.17
N GLU A 547 -11.98 12.59 -27.38
CA GLU A 547 -11.36 11.83 -28.48
C GLU A 547 -10.22 12.61 -29.15
N GLU A 548 -10.17 13.94 -28.98
CA GLU A 548 -9.22 14.83 -29.63
C GLU A 548 -7.99 15.09 -28.73
N PRO A 549 -6.79 14.63 -29.13
CA PRO A 549 -5.58 14.80 -28.33
C PRO A 549 -5.18 16.24 -28.01
N TYR A 550 -5.39 17.19 -28.93
CA TYR A 550 -5.07 18.60 -28.66
C TYR A 550 -5.95 19.18 -27.55
N LEU A 551 -7.28 18.94 -27.61
CA LEU A 551 -8.21 19.37 -26.56
C LEU A 551 -7.84 18.74 -25.21
N SER A 552 -7.64 17.42 -25.18
CA SER A 552 -7.21 16.70 -23.97
C SER A 552 -5.91 17.28 -23.39
N GLY A 553 -4.92 17.60 -24.24
CA GLY A 553 -3.64 18.17 -23.82
C GLY A 553 -3.75 19.59 -23.23
N VAL A 554 -4.55 20.46 -23.85
CA VAL A 554 -4.78 21.83 -23.34
C VAL A 554 -5.48 21.79 -21.97
N LEU A 555 -6.56 21.00 -21.85
CA LEU A 555 -7.33 20.93 -20.60
C LEU A 555 -6.54 20.25 -19.47
N ALA A 556 -5.79 19.19 -19.79
CA ALA A 556 -4.89 18.54 -18.85
C ALA A 556 -3.80 19.48 -18.34
N THR A 557 -3.23 20.30 -19.23
CA THR A 557 -2.21 21.29 -18.86
C THR A 557 -2.73 22.26 -17.81
N GLU A 558 -3.92 22.82 -18.01
CA GLU A 558 -4.46 23.82 -17.08
C GLU A 558 -4.92 23.22 -15.74
N ILE A 559 -5.57 22.05 -15.74
CA ILE A 559 -5.94 21.42 -14.47
C ILE A 559 -4.71 21.01 -13.65
N ILE A 560 -3.63 20.54 -14.28
CA ILE A 560 -2.35 20.24 -13.62
C ILE A 560 -1.73 21.53 -13.04
N ARG A 561 -1.69 22.62 -13.82
CA ARG A 561 -1.21 23.93 -13.33
C ARG A 561 -2.02 24.39 -12.12
N GLY A 562 -3.35 24.26 -12.17
CA GLY A 562 -4.25 24.60 -11.07
C GLY A 562 -3.93 23.83 -9.78
N VAL A 563 -3.81 22.50 -9.86
CA VAL A 563 -3.47 21.64 -8.71
C VAL A 563 -2.09 22.00 -8.16
N GLN A 564 -1.08 22.11 -9.03
CA GLN A 564 0.30 22.36 -8.62
C GLN A 564 0.55 23.78 -8.12
N SER A 565 -0.27 24.77 -8.50
CA SER A 565 -0.17 26.16 -8.01
C SER A 565 -0.29 26.29 -6.49
N ARG A 566 -0.81 25.25 -5.82
CA ARG A 566 -1.03 25.18 -4.37
C ARG A 566 -0.12 24.18 -3.65
N GLY A 567 0.83 23.55 -4.35
CA GLY A 567 1.82 22.62 -3.79
C GLY A 567 1.44 21.15 -3.85
N THR A 568 0.19 20.80 -4.19
CA THR A 568 -0.22 19.40 -4.44
C THR A 568 0.42 18.89 -5.74
N ALA A 569 1.02 17.70 -5.72
CA ALA A 569 1.58 17.08 -6.92
C ALA A 569 0.47 16.41 -7.75
N ALA A 570 0.46 16.65 -9.06
CA ALA A 570 -0.43 15.92 -9.98
C ALA A 570 0.28 14.67 -10.54
N ALA A 571 -0.44 13.55 -10.60
CA ALA A 571 0.02 12.31 -11.23
C ALA A 571 -0.79 12.03 -12.51
N LEU A 572 -0.22 12.43 -13.64
CA LEU A 572 -0.83 12.31 -14.96
C LEU A 572 -0.96 10.83 -15.36
N LYS A 573 -2.14 10.40 -15.80
CA LYS A 573 -2.44 8.98 -16.02
C LYS A 573 -3.34 8.70 -17.25
N HIS A 574 -3.37 7.49 -17.79
CA HIS A 574 -2.39 6.41 -17.58
C HIS A 574 -1.50 6.35 -18.82
N PHE A 575 -0.21 6.52 -18.61
CA PHE A 575 0.79 6.56 -19.67
C PHE A 575 1.14 5.12 -20.09
N VAL A 576 0.71 4.61 -21.24
CA VAL A 576 -0.13 5.21 -22.30
C VAL A 576 -1.05 4.15 -22.92
N ALA A 577 -2.06 4.61 -23.66
CA ALA A 577 -3.00 3.80 -24.43
C ALA A 577 -3.91 2.87 -23.61
N ASN A 578 -4.19 3.18 -22.34
CA ASN A 578 -5.22 2.48 -21.56
C ASN A 578 -6.62 2.97 -21.94
N ASP A 579 -7.00 2.80 -23.21
CA ASP A 579 -8.24 3.32 -23.78
C ASP A 579 -9.39 2.28 -23.76
N GLN A 580 -9.25 1.22 -22.95
CA GLN A 580 -10.24 0.19 -22.66
C GLN A 580 -9.89 -0.58 -21.37
N GLU A 581 -10.85 -1.30 -20.80
CA GLU A 581 -10.72 -1.87 -19.46
C GLU A 581 -10.66 -3.41 -19.42
N THR A 582 -11.38 -4.08 -20.32
CA THR A 582 -11.47 -5.53 -20.34
C THR A 582 -10.10 -6.13 -20.64
N ALA A 583 -9.61 -6.97 -19.73
CA ALA A 583 -8.27 -7.58 -19.79
C ALA A 583 -7.08 -6.58 -19.82
N LYS A 584 -7.27 -5.33 -19.37
CA LYS A 584 -6.26 -4.25 -19.45
C LYS A 584 -4.86 -4.60 -18.93
N MET A 585 -4.74 -5.52 -17.98
CA MET A 585 -3.44 -5.96 -17.43
C MET A 585 -2.62 -6.87 -18.35
N SER A 586 -3.22 -7.49 -19.36
CA SER A 586 -2.56 -8.46 -20.24
C SER A 586 -2.61 -8.09 -21.72
N THR A 587 -3.56 -7.24 -22.11
CA THR A 587 -3.77 -6.81 -23.49
C THR A 587 -2.57 -6.07 -24.05
N ASP A 588 -2.18 -6.48 -25.25
CA ASP A 588 -1.18 -5.84 -26.08
C ASP A 588 -1.81 -4.98 -27.16
N ILE A 589 -1.47 -3.70 -27.15
CA ILE A 589 -1.98 -2.72 -28.10
C ILE A 589 -0.96 -2.55 -29.21
N CYS A 590 -1.32 -3.05 -30.37
CA CYS A 590 -0.55 -2.98 -31.60
C CYS A 590 -0.95 -1.72 -32.38
N MET A 591 -0.02 -0.77 -32.51
CA MET A 591 -0.24 0.48 -33.25
C MET A 591 1.04 0.95 -33.95
N SER A 592 0.88 1.75 -35.01
CA SER A 592 2.00 2.44 -35.67
C SER A 592 2.66 3.46 -34.74
N GLU A 593 3.92 3.79 -34.98
CA GLU A 593 4.60 4.83 -34.20
C GLU A 593 3.94 6.19 -34.47
N ARG A 594 3.43 6.38 -35.69
CA ARG A 594 2.69 7.59 -36.07
C ARG A 594 1.44 7.79 -35.21
N ALA A 595 0.58 6.79 -35.08
CA ALA A 595 -0.59 6.86 -34.20
C ALA A 595 -0.18 7.10 -32.75
N LEU A 596 0.82 6.36 -32.27
CA LEU A 596 1.35 6.52 -30.92
C LEU A 596 1.75 7.97 -30.63
N ARG A 597 2.46 8.63 -31.56
CA ARG A 597 2.99 10.00 -31.44
C ARG A 597 1.95 11.09 -31.65
N GLU A 598 1.16 11.00 -32.73
CA GLU A 598 0.19 12.03 -33.12
C GLU A 598 -1.08 12.03 -32.27
N VAL A 599 -1.41 10.88 -31.67
CA VAL A 599 -2.69 10.67 -30.98
C VAL A 599 -2.47 10.41 -29.50
N TYR A 600 -1.92 9.26 -29.12
CA TYR A 600 -1.99 8.80 -27.73
C TYR A 600 -0.94 9.45 -26.80
N LEU A 601 0.24 9.77 -27.33
CA LEU A 601 1.31 10.46 -26.59
C LEU A 601 1.13 11.98 -26.57
N LYS A 602 0.45 12.56 -27.57
CA LYS A 602 0.30 14.01 -27.73
C LYS A 602 -0.21 14.75 -26.47
N PRO A 603 -1.29 14.32 -25.76
CA PRO A 603 -1.72 15.02 -24.55
C PRO A 603 -0.68 14.95 -23.42
N PHE A 604 0.07 13.85 -23.31
CA PHE A 604 1.16 13.71 -22.34
C PHE A 604 2.36 14.60 -22.69
N GLN A 605 2.74 14.66 -23.97
CA GLN A 605 3.81 15.53 -24.47
C GLN A 605 3.52 17.00 -24.15
N MET A 606 2.30 17.45 -24.44
CA MET A 606 1.84 18.81 -24.15
C MET A 606 1.90 19.10 -22.64
N ALA A 607 1.43 18.18 -21.80
CA ALA A 607 1.48 18.35 -20.34
C ALA A 607 2.93 18.43 -19.82
N VAL A 608 3.87 17.63 -20.35
CA VAL A 608 5.30 17.71 -19.98
C VAL A 608 5.88 19.08 -20.35
N ARG A 609 5.61 19.54 -21.57
CA ARG A 609 6.05 20.85 -22.08
C ARG A 609 5.53 22.01 -21.25
N ASP A 610 4.22 22.02 -21.00
CA ASP A 610 3.51 23.23 -20.58
C ASP A 610 3.15 23.24 -19.10
N ALA A 611 2.91 22.09 -18.47
CA ALA A 611 2.49 21.98 -17.07
C ALA A 611 3.55 21.37 -16.14
N LYS A 612 4.53 20.65 -16.70
CA LYS A 612 5.60 19.96 -15.94
C LYS A 612 5.02 19.17 -14.76
N PRO A 613 4.14 18.17 -15.02
CA PRO A 613 3.58 17.33 -13.97
C PRO A 613 4.70 16.71 -13.13
N LYS A 614 4.47 16.56 -11.84
CA LYS A 614 5.48 15.97 -10.94
C LYS A 614 5.57 14.46 -11.06
N ILE A 615 4.48 13.82 -11.48
CA ILE A 615 4.36 12.37 -11.50
C ILE A 615 3.69 11.91 -12.80
N PHE A 616 4.17 10.79 -13.34
CA PHE A 616 3.51 9.98 -14.36
C PHE A 616 3.10 8.64 -13.75
N MET A 617 1.88 8.20 -14.02
CA MET A 617 1.43 6.85 -13.70
C MET A 617 1.44 6.00 -14.98
N SER A 618 2.22 4.91 -14.99
CA SER A 618 2.26 3.99 -16.13
C SER A 618 0.97 3.18 -16.23
N SER A 619 0.50 2.89 -17.44
CA SER A 619 -0.69 2.07 -17.68
C SER A 619 -0.48 0.58 -17.39
N TYR A 620 -1.59 -0.14 -17.32
CA TYR A 620 -1.63 -1.60 -17.15
C TYR A 620 -1.23 -2.38 -18.41
N ASN A 621 -1.57 -1.86 -19.59
CA ASN A 621 -1.46 -2.60 -20.84
C ASN A 621 -0.03 -2.71 -21.36
N LYS A 622 0.13 -3.48 -22.44
CA LYS A 622 1.32 -3.43 -23.29
C LYS A 622 1.07 -2.51 -24.47
N VAL A 623 2.15 -1.98 -25.01
CA VAL A 623 2.17 -1.31 -26.30
C VAL A 623 3.25 -1.97 -27.14
N ASN A 624 2.86 -2.49 -28.30
CA ASN A 624 3.75 -3.15 -29.25
C ASN A 624 4.63 -4.25 -28.60
N GLY A 625 4.01 -5.10 -27.79
CA GLY A 625 4.60 -6.32 -27.21
C GLY A 625 5.16 -6.19 -25.79
N VAL A 626 5.32 -4.98 -25.25
CA VAL A 626 5.97 -4.75 -23.95
C VAL A 626 5.04 -3.97 -23.01
N HIS A 627 4.92 -4.43 -21.76
CA HIS A 627 4.18 -3.72 -20.72
C HIS A 627 4.74 -2.31 -20.57
N VAL A 628 3.88 -1.30 -20.44
CA VAL A 628 4.38 0.09 -20.40
C VAL A 628 5.29 0.32 -19.20
N SER A 629 5.00 -0.31 -18.07
CA SER A 629 5.87 -0.30 -16.87
C SER A 629 7.25 -0.95 -17.07
N GLU A 630 7.48 -1.66 -18.17
CA GLU A 630 8.75 -2.33 -18.51
C GLU A 630 9.38 -1.77 -19.81
N SER A 631 8.75 -0.78 -20.45
CA SER A 631 9.16 -0.26 -21.74
C SER A 631 10.21 0.86 -21.59
N LYS A 632 11.48 0.54 -21.86
CA LYS A 632 12.56 1.54 -21.97
C LYS A 632 12.28 2.59 -23.04
N LYS A 633 11.71 2.17 -24.17
CA LYS A 633 11.32 3.08 -25.26
C LYS A 633 10.39 4.18 -24.74
N LEU A 634 9.32 3.79 -24.05
CA LEU A 634 8.32 4.75 -23.56
C LEU A 634 8.82 5.55 -22.36
N LEU A 635 9.33 4.89 -21.32
CA LEU A 635 9.62 5.53 -20.03
C LEU A 635 10.99 6.22 -19.98
N LYS A 636 11.96 5.79 -20.79
CA LYS A 636 13.32 6.34 -20.78
C LYS A 636 13.64 7.11 -22.04
N ASP A 637 13.44 6.52 -23.21
CA ASP A 637 13.88 7.11 -24.47
C ASP A 637 12.96 8.29 -24.83
N ILE A 638 11.64 8.08 -24.84
CA ILE A 638 10.66 9.14 -25.12
C ILE A 638 10.48 10.06 -23.92
N LEU A 639 9.96 9.54 -22.79
CA LEU A 639 9.53 10.38 -21.68
C LEU A 639 10.68 11.20 -21.06
N ARG A 640 11.81 10.56 -20.73
CA ARG A 640 12.94 11.24 -20.07
C ARG A 640 13.93 11.86 -21.04
N SER A 641 14.36 11.13 -22.06
CA SER A 641 15.46 11.59 -22.93
C SER A 641 14.97 12.55 -24.00
N GLU A 642 13.85 12.25 -24.67
CA GLU A 642 13.32 13.08 -25.74
C GLU A 642 12.53 14.28 -25.21
N TRP A 643 11.64 14.07 -24.24
CA TRP A 643 10.78 15.15 -23.70
C TRP A 643 11.34 15.84 -22.46
N GLY A 644 12.42 15.31 -21.87
CA GLY A 644 13.06 15.93 -20.70
C GLY A 644 12.26 15.83 -19.40
N PHE A 645 11.38 14.82 -19.26
CA PHE A 645 10.66 14.61 -18.01
C PHE A 645 11.61 14.22 -16.88
N ASP A 646 11.62 15.03 -15.83
CA ASP A 646 12.49 14.85 -14.66
C ASP A 646 11.71 14.45 -13.39
N GLY A 647 10.40 14.20 -13.52
CA GLY A 647 9.56 13.79 -12.39
C GLY A 647 9.66 12.29 -12.07
N LEU A 648 8.79 11.86 -11.15
CA LEU A 648 8.68 10.48 -10.69
C LEU A 648 7.74 9.67 -11.60
N VAL A 649 8.11 8.44 -11.94
CA VAL A 649 7.22 7.46 -12.59
C VAL A 649 6.77 6.45 -11.54
N MET A 650 5.46 6.32 -11.36
CA MET A 650 4.85 5.27 -10.54
C MET A 650 4.07 4.28 -11.40
N SER A 651 3.94 3.04 -10.94
CA SER A 651 3.00 2.11 -11.54
C SER A 651 1.57 2.49 -11.19
N ASP A 652 0.61 2.11 -12.05
CA ASP A 652 -0.75 1.87 -11.58
C ASP A 652 -0.77 0.75 -10.52
N TRP A 653 -1.89 0.59 -9.81
CA TRP A 653 -2.04 -0.36 -8.71
C TRP A 653 -1.88 -1.81 -9.17
N TYR A 654 -0.80 -2.45 -8.75
CA TYR A 654 -0.37 -3.77 -9.24
C TYR A 654 0.01 -3.80 -10.73
N GLY A 655 0.20 -2.64 -11.37
CA GLY A 655 0.66 -2.49 -12.76
C GLY A 655 2.16 -2.69 -12.97
N THR A 656 2.82 -3.44 -12.08
CA THR A 656 4.23 -3.85 -12.20
C THR A 656 4.28 -5.36 -12.41
N TYR A 657 4.91 -5.82 -13.50
CA TYR A 657 4.86 -7.24 -13.90
C TYR A 657 6.19 -7.98 -13.67
N GLY A 658 7.27 -7.24 -13.44
CA GLY A 658 8.62 -7.75 -13.23
C GLY A 658 9.44 -6.83 -12.32
N CYS A 659 10.52 -7.38 -11.74
CA CYS A 659 11.44 -6.60 -10.91
C CYS A 659 12.47 -5.86 -11.76
N THR A 660 13.25 -6.64 -12.52
CA THR A 660 14.44 -6.15 -13.23
C THR A 660 14.07 -5.19 -14.35
N ASP A 661 13.12 -5.58 -15.20
CA ASP A 661 12.78 -4.83 -16.40
C ASP A 661 12.11 -3.50 -16.06
N ALA A 662 11.16 -3.50 -15.10
CA ALA A 662 10.54 -2.27 -14.63
C ALA A 662 11.52 -1.28 -13.98
N LEU A 663 12.45 -1.77 -13.14
CA LEU A 663 13.49 -0.91 -12.53
C LEU A 663 14.44 -0.32 -13.59
N ASN A 664 14.80 -1.11 -14.60
CA ASN A 664 15.69 -0.68 -15.68
C ASN A 664 14.97 0.19 -16.74
N ALA A 665 13.65 0.07 -16.88
CA ALA A 665 12.81 0.91 -17.74
C ALA A 665 12.58 2.30 -17.13
N GLY A 666 12.56 2.39 -15.79
CA GLY A 666 12.52 3.66 -15.08
C GLY A 666 11.27 3.89 -14.22
N VAL A 667 10.57 2.84 -13.82
CA VAL A 667 9.49 2.94 -12.81
C VAL A 667 10.11 3.12 -11.44
N ASP A 668 10.00 4.32 -10.89
CA ASP A 668 10.59 4.69 -9.59
C ASP A 668 9.75 4.15 -8.42
N VAL A 669 8.42 4.27 -8.53
CA VAL A 669 7.31 3.83 -7.65
C VAL A 669 6.60 2.48 -7.95
N GLU A 670 6.68 1.37 -7.19
CA GLU A 670 5.65 0.31 -7.28
C GLU A 670 4.51 0.62 -6.33
N MET A 671 3.28 0.68 -6.84
CA MET A 671 2.07 0.79 -6.05
C MET A 671 1.16 -0.43 -6.25
N PRO A 672 0.38 -0.82 -5.23
CA PRO A 672 0.47 -0.39 -3.83
C PRO A 672 1.57 -1.11 -3.05
N GLY A 673 1.73 -0.74 -1.77
CA GLY A 673 2.39 -1.55 -0.76
C GLY A 673 1.47 -2.61 -0.11
N PRO A 674 2.04 -3.64 0.54
CA PRO A 674 3.45 -4.01 0.51
C PRO A 674 3.86 -4.54 -0.87
N SER A 675 5.12 -4.30 -1.24
CA SER A 675 5.67 -4.64 -2.56
C SER A 675 5.50 -6.13 -2.93
N ARG A 676 5.15 -6.39 -4.21
CA ARG A 676 5.12 -7.74 -4.81
C ARG A 676 6.34 -8.01 -5.67
N HIS A 677 6.86 -6.99 -6.35
CA HIS A 677 7.93 -7.13 -7.34
C HIS A 677 9.28 -6.56 -6.91
N ARG A 678 9.36 -5.83 -5.80
CA ARG A 678 10.60 -5.25 -5.24
C ARG A 678 10.98 -5.94 -3.93
N ALA A 679 11.45 -5.19 -2.94
CA ALA A 679 12.01 -5.71 -1.69
C ALA A 679 13.10 -6.77 -1.93
N GLU A 680 12.90 -8.02 -1.47
CA GLU A 680 13.88 -9.10 -1.61
C GLU A 680 14.25 -9.38 -3.08
N LYS A 681 13.29 -9.26 -4.01
CA LYS A 681 13.54 -9.47 -5.44
C LYS A 681 14.51 -8.43 -6.02
N ALA A 682 14.39 -7.18 -5.60
CA ALA A 682 15.31 -6.11 -6.02
C ALA A 682 16.71 -6.34 -5.45
N LEU A 683 16.82 -6.81 -4.21
CA LEU A 683 18.12 -7.15 -3.62
C LEU A 683 18.81 -8.28 -4.39
N VAL A 684 18.08 -9.35 -4.72
CA VAL A 684 18.60 -10.45 -5.55
C VAL A 684 18.99 -9.96 -6.95
N ALA A 685 18.19 -9.08 -7.56
CA ALA A 685 18.49 -8.50 -8.87
C ALA A 685 19.78 -7.66 -8.85
N VAL A 686 20.04 -6.92 -7.76
CA VAL A 686 21.28 -6.16 -7.59
C VAL A 686 22.48 -7.07 -7.37
N VAL A 687 22.36 -8.07 -6.49
CA VAL A 687 23.46 -8.99 -6.18
C VAL A 687 23.83 -9.87 -7.39
N SER A 688 22.84 -10.24 -8.21
CA SER A 688 23.06 -10.99 -9.45
C SER A 688 23.52 -10.14 -10.64
N GLY A 689 23.65 -8.81 -10.48
CA GLY A 689 24.10 -7.90 -11.53
C GLY A 689 23.04 -7.60 -12.61
N LYS A 690 21.78 -8.01 -12.41
CA LYS A 690 20.67 -7.71 -13.33
C LYS A 690 20.17 -6.27 -13.23
N VAL A 691 20.32 -5.66 -12.05
CA VAL A 691 20.03 -4.25 -11.79
C VAL A 691 21.27 -3.62 -11.16
N SER A 692 21.72 -2.48 -11.66
CA SER A 692 22.89 -1.82 -11.08
C SER A 692 22.52 -1.08 -9.80
N ARG A 693 23.47 -0.90 -8.87
CA ARG A 693 23.28 -0.03 -7.69
C ARG A 693 22.95 1.41 -8.11
N LYS A 694 23.55 1.88 -9.21
CA LYS A 694 23.25 3.18 -9.81
C LYS A 694 21.78 3.28 -10.21
N THR A 695 21.20 2.23 -10.81
CA THR A 695 19.77 2.19 -11.14
C THR A 695 18.92 2.39 -9.88
N ILE A 696 19.23 1.69 -8.78
CA ILE A 696 18.53 1.85 -7.49
C ILE A 696 18.69 3.28 -6.95
N ASP A 697 19.90 3.83 -7.00
CA ASP A 697 20.16 5.20 -6.56
C ASP A 697 19.36 6.23 -7.38
N GLU A 698 19.27 6.06 -8.70
CA GLU A 698 18.46 6.94 -9.54
C GLU A 698 16.97 6.85 -9.25
N ARG A 699 16.42 5.65 -9.01
CA ARG A 699 14.99 5.50 -8.65
C ARG A 699 14.72 6.10 -7.26
N ALA A 700 15.60 5.83 -6.28
CA ALA A 700 15.47 6.37 -4.93
C ALA A 700 15.60 7.89 -4.91
N ARG A 701 16.52 8.48 -5.72
CA ARG A 701 16.64 9.93 -5.89
C ARG A 701 15.30 10.57 -6.27
N LYS A 702 14.56 9.99 -7.21
CA LYS A 702 13.26 10.51 -7.65
C LYS A 702 12.23 10.53 -6.51
N VAL A 703 12.27 9.56 -5.60
CA VAL A 703 11.42 9.55 -4.40
C VAL A 703 11.83 10.66 -3.44
N LEU A 704 13.13 10.88 -3.21
CA LEU A 704 13.64 11.95 -2.35
C LEU A 704 13.34 13.35 -2.91
N GLU A 705 13.45 13.54 -4.22
CA GLU A 705 13.03 14.76 -4.92
C GLU A 705 11.52 15.01 -4.78
N LEU A 706 10.72 13.94 -4.81
CA LEU A 706 9.28 14.03 -4.58
C LEU A 706 8.97 14.45 -3.14
N VAL A 707 9.68 13.92 -2.13
CA VAL A 707 9.58 14.39 -0.73
C VAL A 707 9.80 15.89 -0.65
N ASN A 708 10.83 16.42 -1.33
CA ASN A 708 11.07 17.86 -1.38
C ASN A 708 9.94 18.62 -2.08
N THR A 709 9.46 18.09 -3.20
CA THR A 709 8.38 18.70 -3.99
C THR A 709 7.10 18.86 -3.17
N THR A 710 6.76 17.86 -2.35
CA THR A 710 5.54 17.83 -1.55
C THR A 710 5.64 18.60 -0.23
N THR A 711 6.81 19.12 0.15
CA THR A 711 6.96 19.99 1.34
C THR A 711 6.11 21.25 1.29
N SER A 712 5.76 21.71 0.08
CA SER A 712 4.91 22.87 -0.16
C SER A 712 3.41 22.58 -0.09
N ALA A 713 3.01 21.31 -0.01
CA ALA A 713 1.61 20.90 0.05
C ALA A 713 0.98 21.27 1.40
N ARG A 714 -0.28 21.73 1.37
CA ARG A 714 -1.00 22.23 2.56
C ARG A 714 -1.90 21.14 3.15
N VAL A 715 -1.30 20.03 3.53
CA VAL A 715 -2.05 18.84 3.95
C VAL A 715 -2.55 18.92 5.40
N SER A 716 -3.80 18.50 5.62
CA SER A 716 -4.35 18.27 6.96
C SER A 716 -3.79 16.98 7.58
N THR A 717 -3.66 16.95 8.91
CA THR A 717 -3.27 15.75 9.67
C THR A 717 -4.40 14.72 9.79
N LYS A 718 -5.65 15.15 9.61
CA LYS A 718 -6.84 14.29 9.64
C LYS A 718 -7.72 14.58 8.43
N GLU A 719 -8.24 13.51 7.82
CA GLU A 719 -9.24 13.67 6.77
C GLU A 719 -10.51 14.34 7.29
N SER A 720 -11.00 15.32 6.54
CA SER A 720 -12.25 16.04 6.81
C SER A 720 -13.01 16.36 5.53
N THR A 721 -14.30 16.68 5.67
CA THR A 721 -15.13 17.25 4.60
C THR A 721 -14.88 18.75 4.50
N ARG A 722 -14.81 19.28 3.27
CA ARG A 722 -14.68 20.72 3.01
C ARG A 722 -15.88 21.24 2.21
N ASP A 723 -17.00 21.35 2.89
CA ASP A 723 -18.24 21.80 2.28
C ASP A 723 -18.42 23.32 2.44
N SER A 724 -18.05 24.09 1.41
CA SER A 724 -18.10 25.57 1.44
C SER A 724 -18.94 26.15 0.31
N PRO A 725 -19.68 27.27 0.51
CA PRO A 725 -20.52 27.87 -0.53
C PRO A 725 -19.77 28.26 -1.81
N GLU A 726 -18.50 28.68 -1.69
CA GLU A 726 -17.64 29.01 -2.83
C GLU A 726 -17.31 27.78 -3.68
N ASP A 727 -16.92 26.69 -3.03
CA ASP A 727 -16.59 25.43 -3.69
C ASP A 727 -17.84 24.83 -4.37
N ARG A 728 -19.03 24.93 -3.72
CA ARG A 728 -20.32 24.56 -4.32
C ARG A 728 -20.65 25.40 -5.55
N ALA A 729 -20.46 26.73 -5.49
CA ALA A 729 -20.74 27.63 -6.60
C ALA A 729 -19.84 27.35 -7.82
N LEU A 730 -18.54 27.10 -7.58
CA LEU A 730 -17.62 26.69 -8.65
C LEU A 730 -17.98 25.33 -9.21
N ASN A 731 -18.36 24.35 -8.38
CA ASN A 731 -18.81 23.05 -8.86
C ASN A 731 -20.08 23.15 -9.73
N LYS A 732 -21.04 23.98 -9.31
CA LYS A 732 -22.23 24.23 -10.11
C LYS A 732 -21.88 24.86 -11.45
N ARG A 733 -20.94 25.82 -11.46
CA ARG A 733 -20.44 26.42 -12.71
C ARG A 733 -19.81 25.37 -13.63
N LEU A 734 -18.93 24.51 -13.10
CA LEU A 734 -18.35 23.38 -13.84
C LEU A 734 -19.46 22.53 -14.48
N ALA A 735 -20.43 22.07 -13.68
CA ALA A 735 -21.53 21.26 -14.16
C ALA A 735 -22.40 21.98 -15.23
N THR A 736 -22.70 23.27 -15.05
CA THR A 736 -23.50 24.04 -16.03
C THR A 736 -22.76 24.29 -17.34
N GLU A 737 -21.44 24.55 -17.31
CA GLU A 737 -20.64 24.74 -18.51
C GLU A 737 -20.34 23.42 -19.23
N SER A 738 -20.46 22.27 -18.55
CA SER A 738 -20.34 20.93 -19.14
C SER A 738 -21.56 20.52 -19.95
N ILE A 739 -22.78 20.98 -19.60
CA ILE A 739 -24.01 20.54 -20.25
C ILE A 739 -24.03 20.98 -21.72
N VAL A 740 -24.34 20.04 -22.61
CA VAL A 740 -24.46 20.27 -24.05
C VAL A 740 -25.92 20.24 -24.47
N LEU A 741 -26.41 21.34 -25.07
CA LEU A 741 -27.72 21.37 -25.70
C LEU A 741 -27.59 20.77 -27.12
N LEU A 742 -28.02 19.52 -27.30
CA LEU A 742 -27.87 18.79 -28.56
C LEU A 742 -28.92 19.18 -29.59
N LYS A 743 -30.16 19.45 -29.15
CA LYS A 743 -31.27 19.82 -30.03
C LYS A 743 -32.22 20.76 -29.29
N ASN A 744 -32.74 21.78 -29.99
CA ASN A 744 -33.76 22.70 -29.47
C ASN A 744 -34.55 23.32 -30.62
N SER A 745 -35.48 22.56 -31.19
CA SER A 745 -36.42 23.04 -32.21
C SER A 745 -37.60 23.78 -31.55
N ASP A 746 -38.23 24.69 -32.27
CA ASP A 746 -39.41 25.46 -31.83
C ASP A 746 -39.21 26.31 -30.55
N SER A 747 -37.96 26.57 -30.15
CA SER A 747 -37.62 27.30 -28.91
C SER A 747 -38.28 26.72 -27.65
N ILE A 748 -38.34 25.38 -27.53
CA ILE A 748 -38.90 24.70 -26.35
C ILE A 748 -38.13 25.09 -25.07
N LEU A 749 -36.81 25.23 -25.19
CA LEU A 749 -35.93 25.73 -24.14
C LEU A 749 -35.42 27.15 -24.46
N PRO A 750 -35.20 28.02 -23.44
CA PRO A 750 -35.44 27.76 -22.03
C PRO A 750 -36.92 27.87 -21.66
N VAL A 751 -37.26 27.18 -20.59
CA VAL A 751 -38.57 27.14 -19.97
C VAL A 751 -38.76 28.31 -18.99
N THR A 752 -39.95 28.92 -18.92
CA THR A 752 -40.26 30.01 -17.96
C THR A 752 -41.06 29.51 -16.74
N PRO A 753 -40.50 29.49 -15.51
CA PRO A 753 -41.12 28.85 -14.33
C PRO A 753 -42.54 29.30 -13.95
N LYS A 754 -42.98 30.50 -14.37
CA LYS A 754 -44.28 31.08 -13.99
C LYS A 754 -45.50 30.39 -14.63
N ASP A 755 -45.29 29.60 -15.68
CA ASP A 755 -46.35 28.98 -16.48
C ASP A 755 -46.77 27.58 -16.01
N TYR A 756 -46.31 27.13 -14.84
CA TYR A 756 -46.34 25.73 -14.42
C TYR A 756 -47.34 25.45 -13.29
N ALA A 757 -48.48 24.87 -13.64
CA ALA A 757 -49.40 24.25 -12.68
C ALA A 757 -49.09 22.76 -12.46
N ASP A 758 -48.73 22.03 -13.54
CA ASP A 758 -48.43 20.58 -13.52
C ASP A 758 -47.17 20.28 -14.37
N VAL A 759 -46.19 19.59 -13.78
CA VAL A 759 -44.93 19.15 -14.41
C VAL A 759 -44.82 17.65 -14.33
N ALA A 760 -44.48 17.00 -15.45
CA ALA A 760 -44.10 15.59 -15.46
C ALA A 760 -42.57 15.46 -15.48
N ILE A 761 -42.01 14.67 -14.56
CA ILE A 761 -40.62 14.23 -14.59
C ILE A 761 -40.62 12.71 -14.66
N ILE A 762 -40.18 12.17 -15.79
CA ILE A 762 -40.33 10.77 -16.15
C ILE A 762 -38.95 10.16 -16.37
N GLY A 763 -38.75 8.91 -15.97
CA GLY A 763 -37.61 8.10 -16.39
C GLY A 763 -36.70 7.65 -15.24
N PRO A 764 -35.92 6.57 -15.46
CA PRO A 764 -35.13 5.91 -14.42
C PRO A 764 -34.05 6.82 -13.83
N ASN A 765 -33.54 7.77 -14.60
CA ASN A 765 -32.46 8.65 -14.17
C ASN A 765 -32.94 9.93 -13.48
N ALA A 766 -34.26 10.18 -13.42
CA ALA A 766 -34.79 11.42 -12.85
C ALA A 766 -34.41 11.60 -11.37
N LYS A 767 -34.54 10.54 -10.56
CA LYS A 767 -34.15 10.55 -9.14
C LYS A 767 -32.73 10.00 -8.88
N LEU A 768 -32.04 9.52 -9.91
CA LEU A 768 -30.62 9.15 -9.82
C LEU A 768 -29.77 10.43 -9.81
N ALA A 769 -28.96 10.60 -8.78
CA ALA A 769 -28.06 11.74 -8.68
C ALA A 769 -26.73 11.42 -9.38
N ALA A 770 -26.77 11.21 -10.70
CA ALA A 770 -25.70 10.72 -11.58
C ALA A 770 -24.41 11.56 -11.50
N ALA A 771 -23.67 11.41 -10.41
CA ALA A 771 -22.55 12.27 -10.02
C ALA A 771 -21.24 11.82 -10.69
N CYS A 772 -20.98 10.51 -10.77
CA CYS A 772 -19.79 9.94 -11.39
C CYS A 772 -20.03 8.52 -11.93
N GLY A 773 -19.11 8.04 -12.78
CA GLY A 773 -19.01 6.63 -13.14
C GLY A 773 -18.39 5.78 -12.02
N GLY A 774 -18.31 4.47 -12.23
CA GLY A 774 -17.78 3.51 -11.26
C GLY A 774 -16.26 3.35 -11.29
N GLY A 775 -15.68 2.77 -10.24
CA GLY A 775 -14.24 2.49 -10.15
C GLY A 775 -13.46 3.45 -9.27
N SER A 776 -12.16 3.60 -9.52
CA SER A 776 -11.27 4.50 -8.75
C SER A 776 -11.63 5.99 -8.85
N ALA A 777 -12.41 6.43 -9.83
CA ALA A 777 -12.93 7.80 -9.87
C ALA A 777 -14.14 8.01 -8.93
N ASN A 778 -14.77 6.94 -8.43
CA ASN A 778 -15.89 7.07 -7.50
C ASN A 778 -15.40 7.53 -6.12
N LEU A 779 -16.20 8.39 -5.47
CA LEU A 779 -16.01 8.88 -4.12
C LEU A 779 -17.36 9.10 -3.45
N ARG A 780 -17.38 9.25 -2.12
CA ARG A 780 -18.59 9.62 -1.40
C ARG A 780 -18.81 11.14 -1.47
N PRO A 781 -19.81 11.64 -2.19
CA PRO A 781 -20.09 13.07 -2.22
C PRO A 781 -20.71 13.52 -0.88
N TYR A 782 -20.45 14.76 -0.46
CA TYR A 782 -21.10 15.31 0.74
C TYR A 782 -22.60 15.64 0.53
N TYR A 783 -23.01 15.95 -0.70
CA TYR A 783 -24.40 15.95 -1.14
C TYR A 783 -24.44 15.69 -2.64
N THR A 784 -25.62 15.33 -3.15
CA THR A 784 -25.86 15.24 -4.59
C THR A 784 -27.25 15.76 -4.93
N SER A 785 -27.39 16.42 -6.08
CA SER A 785 -28.69 16.84 -6.62
C SER A 785 -29.07 15.95 -7.82
N SER A 786 -30.25 15.34 -7.77
CA SER A 786 -30.84 14.64 -8.92
C SER A 786 -31.60 15.62 -9.83
N VAL A 787 -31.83 15.26 -11.09
CA VAL A 787 -32.58 16.14 -12.03
C VAL A 787 -33.99 16.41 -11.50
N PHE A 788 -34.63 15.41 -10.89
CA PHE A 788 -35.90 15.56 -10.20
C PHE A 788 -35.82 16.64 -9.11
N GLN A 789 -34.82 16.58 -8.23
CA GLN A 789 -34.64 17.54 -7.14
C GLN A 789 -34.37 18.95 -7.69
N GLY A 790 -33.39 19.09 -8.59
CA GLY A 790 -33.01 20.38 -9.16
C GLY A 790 -34.16 21.07 -9.89
N ILE A 791 -34.97 20.33 -10.65
CA ILE A 791 -36.16 20.89 -11.32
C ILE A 791 -37.22 21.27 -10.27
N SER A 792 -37.53 20.37 -9.34
CA SER A 792 -38.58 20.57 -8.33
C SER A 792 -38.32 21.79 -7.45
N ASP A 793 -37.08 21.97 -7.01
CA ASP A 793 -36.67 23.08 -6.12
C ASP A 793 -36.78 24.46 -6.76
N GLN A 794 -36.80 24.53 -8.09
CA GLN A 794 -36.89 25.78 -8.83
C GLN A 794 -38.31 26.10 -9.33
N LEU A 795 -39.26 25.18 -9.15
CA LEU A 795 -40.66 25.42 -9.49
C LEU A 795 -41.36 26.27 -8.41
N PRO A 796 -42.42 27.02 -8.77
CA PRO A 796 -43.26 27.70 -7.78
C PRO A 796 -43.88 26.69 -6.79
N SER A 797 -44.05 27.06 -5.52
CA SER A 797 -44.60 26.18 -4.47
C SER A 797 -45.98 25.60 -4.75
N LYS A 798 -46.76 26.21 -5.66
CA LYS A 798 -48.07 25.74 -6.10
C LYS A 798 -48.02 24.71 -7.24
N ALA A 799 -46.86 24.49 -7.85
CA ALA A 799 -46.71 23.56 -8.96
C ALA A 799 -46.81 22.12 -8.45
N LYS A 800 -47.58 21.29 -9.15
CA LYS A 800 -47.67 19.85 -8.88
C LYS A 800 -46.63 19.13 -9.73
N VAL A 801 -45.73 18.41 -9.07
CA VAL A 801 -44.73 17.57 -9.74
C VAL A 801 -45.23 16.13 -9.76
N HIS A 802 -45.46 15.60 -10.95
CA HIS A 802 -45.81 14.21 -11.20
C HIS A 802 -44.54 13.46 -11.56
N PHE A 803 -44.27 12.37 -10.85
CA PHE A 803 -43.10 11.52 -11.09
C PHE A 803 -43.53 10.11 -11.47
N GLU A 804 -42.95 9.59 -12.54
CA GLU A 804 -43.03 8.17 -12.88
C GLU A 804 -41.65 7.67 -13.29
N PRO A 805 -41.14 6.56 -12.71
CA PRO A 805 -39.88 5.98 -13.16
C PRO A 805 -39.98 5.47 -14.61
N GLY A 806 -41.19 5.09 -15.06
CA GLY A 806 -41.42 4.51 -16.38
C GLY A 806 -40.89 3.08 -16.43
N VAL A 807 -39.59 2.91 -16.61
CA VAL A 807 -38.91 1.60 -16.59
C VAL A 807 -37.69 1.68 -15.68
N PHE A 808 -37.08 0.54 -15.37
CA PHE A 808 -35.80 0.53 -14.66
C PHE A 808 -34.61 0.57 -15.62
N GLY A 809 -33.62 1.38 -15.25
CA GLY A 809 -32.39 1.60 -16.04
C GLY A 809 -31.13 1.10 -15.33
N HIS A 810 -31.25 0.14 -14.43
CA HIS A 810 -30.13 -0.39 -13.65
C HIS A 810 -29.81 -1.84 -14.07
N VAL A 811 -28.52 -2.22 -14.00
CA VAL A 811 -28.13 -3.64 -14.13
C VAL A 811 -28.28 -4.32 -12.78
N LEU A 812 -27.85 -3.62 -11.74
CA LEU A 812 -27.92 -4.08 -10.36
C LEU A 812 -29.00 -3.29 -9.61
N LEU A 813 -29.81 -3.95 -8.78
CA LEU A 813 -30.91 -3.26 -8.07
C LEU A 813 -30.36 -2.10 -7.24
N PRO A 814 -30.96 -0.90 -7.22
CA PRO A 814 -30.39 0.25 -6.53
C PRO A 814 -30.17 -0.05 -5.04
N TYR A 815 -29.03 0.36 -4.49
CA TYR A 815 -28.76 0.22 -3.06
C TYR A 815 -29.63 1.18 -2.24
N PHE A 816 -29.87 0.81 -0.99
CA PHE A 816 -30.66 1.61 -0.06
C PHE A 816 -29.79 2.74 0.50
N THR A 817 -30.25 3.97 0.32
CA THR A 817 -29.63 5.18 0.85
C THR A 817 -30.69 6.29 1.01
N GLY A 818 -30.33 7.40 1.65
CA GLY A 818 -31.19 8.58 1.81
C GLY A 818 -32.20 8.49 2.95
N ASP A 819 -33.22 9.35 2.89
CA ASP A 819 -34.12 9.65 4.03
C ASP A 819 -35.03 8.49 4.45
N ASN A 820 -35.28 7.54 3.55
CA ASN A 820 -36.13 6.37 3.81
C ASN A 820 -35.37 5.20 4.44
N VAL A 821 -34.09 5.39 4.78
CA VAL A 821 -33.20 4.36 5.29
C VAL A 821 -32.50 4.86 6.54
N THR A 822 -32.69 4.16 7.66
CA THR A 822 -32.06 4.50 8.94
C THR A 822 -31.29 3.34 9.55
N ASP A 823 -30.29 3.66 10.34
CA ASP A 823 -29.44 2.73 11.06
C ASP A 823 -30.11 2.26 12.37
N GLU A 824 -29.46 1.37 13.13
CA GLU A 824 -30.01 0.83 14.39
C GLU A 824 -30.25 1.90 15.48
N ASN A 825 -29.70 3.10 15.31
CA ASN A 825 -29.89 4.23 16.21
C ASN A 825 -30.88 5.28 15.65
N GLY A 826 -31.57 4.98 14.54
CA GLY A 826 -32.51 5.89 13.88
C GLY A 826 -31.84 7.05 13.13
N LYS A 827 -30.54 6.98 12.85
CA LYS A 827 -29.84 8.00 12.03
C LYS A 827 -29.86 7.59 10.56
N PRO A 828 -29.83 8.53 9.60
CA PRO A 828 -29.74 8.19 8.18
C PRO A 828 -28.53 7.30 7.88
N GLY A 829 -28.75 6.20 7.16
CA GLY A 829 -27.70 5.23 6.80
C GLY A 829 -27.96 3.82 7.32
N VAL A 830 -26.89 3.06 7.50
CA VAL A 830 -26.90 1.62 7.77
C VAL A 830 -25.88 1.30 8.86
N SER A 831 -26.22 0.43 9.80
CA SER A 831 -25.27 -0.07 10.81
C SER A 831 -24.56 -1.32 10.30
N ILE A 832 -23.25 -1.41 10.49
CA ILE A 832 -22.47 -2.62 10.24
C ILE A 832 -21.66 -2.98 11.49
N SER A 833 -21.83 -4.21 11.95
CA SER A 833 -21.11 -4.77 13.10
C SER A 833 -20.18 -5.89 12.62
N PHE A 834 -18.95 -5.92 13.13
CA PHE A 834 -17.91 -6.88 12.75
C PHE A 834 -17.63 -7.88 13.87
N PHE A 835 -17.54 -9.16 13.54
CA PHE A 835 -17.41 -10.27 14.50
C PHE A 835 -16.31 -11.24 14.08
N ASN A 836 -15.65 -11.90 15.02
CA ASN A 836 -14.75 -13.01 14.70
C ASN A 836 -15.49 -14.36 14.65
N GLU A 837 -16.65 -14.44 15.28
CA GLU A 837 -17.50 -15.62 15.29
C GLU A 837 -18.53 -15.60 14.15
N PRO A 838 -18.82 -16.76 13.54
CA PRO A 838 -19.82 -16.87 12.47
C PRO A 838 -21.25 -16.63 12.98
N GLU A 839 -22.17 -16.46 12.04
CA GLU A 839 -23.62 -16.35 12.29
C GLU A 839 -24.18 -17.48 13.17
N SER A 840 -23.66 -18.71 13.05
CA SER A 840 -24.10 -19.85 13.87
C SER A 840 -23.89 -19.67 15.38
N ALA A 841 -23.03 -18.72 15.79
CA ALA A 841 -22.79 -18.35 17.18
C ALA A 841 -23.57 -17.08 17.59
N TRP A 842 -24.71 -16.77 16.96
CA TRP A 842 -25.42 -15.48 17.13
C TRP A 842 -25.72 -15.10 18.59
N GLN A 843 -25.95 -16.08 19.47
CA GLN A 843 -26.26 -15.86 20.89
C GLN A 843 -25.04 -15.45 21.72
N THR A 844 -23.83 -15.77 21.27
CA THR A 844 -22.58 -15.58 22.01
C THR A 844 -21.58 -14.67 21.31
N ARG A 845 -21.78 -14.37 20.02
CA ARG A 845 -20.92 -13.47 19.25
C ARG A 845 -20.91 -12.06 19.83
N LYS A 846 -19.74 -11.40 19.82
CA LYS A 846 -19.57 -10.02 20.27
C LYS A 846 -18.91 -9.21 19.17
N PRO A 847 -19.44 -8.02 18.83
CA PRO A 847 -18.82 -7.21 17.80
C PRO A 847 -17.50 -6.65 18.34
N PHE A 848 -16.43 -6.77 17.55
CA PHE A 848 -15.16 -6.12 17.84
C PHE A 848 -15.09 -4.70 17.24
N ASP A 849 -15.95 -4.39 16.28
CA ASP A 849 -16.12 -3.06 15.68
C ASP A 849 -17.58 -2.87 15.26
N GLN A 850 -18.04 -1.63 15.28
CA GLN A 850 -19.37 -1.24 14.81
C GLN A 850 -19.30 0.16 14.19
N GLN A 851 -19.79 0.29 12.97
CA GLN A 851 -19.77 1.53 12.21
C GLN A 851 -21.12 1.84 11.59
N SER A 852 -21.38 3.14 11.37
CA SER A 852 -22.51 3.62 10.57
C SER A 852 -21.98 4.03 9.20
N ILE A 853 -22.59 3.52 8.14
CA ILE A 853 -22.23 3.73 6.73
C ILE A 853 -23.42 4.34 5.98
N PRO A 854 -23.20 5.09 4.87
CA PRO A 854 -24.27 5.85 4.22
C PRO A 854 -25.29 5.00 3.44
N ASP A 855 -24.94 3.77 3.08
CA ASP A 855 -25.72 2.93 2.19
C ASP A 855 -25.44 1.44 2.42
N THR A 856 -26.21 0.58 1.75
CA THR A 856 -26.13 -0.88 1.88
C THR A 856 -25.03 -1.53 1.02
N THR A 857 -23.91 -0.82 0.84
CA THR A 857 -22.74 -1.33 0.11
C THR A 857 -21.45 -1.16 0.92
N TYR A 858 -20.53 -2.11 0.79
CA TYR A 858 -19.18 -1.95 1.32
C TYR A 858 -18.15 -2.76 0.52
N GLN A 859 -16.92 -2.25 0.51
CA GLN A 859 -15.75 -2.95 0.00
C GLN A 859 -14.60 -2.80 0.99
N LEU A 860 -14.12 -3.92 1.53
CA LEU A 860 -13.12 -3.95 2.60
C LEU A 860 -11.73 -4.23 2.04
N MET A 861 -11.30 -3.43 1.05
CA MET A 861 -9.97 -3.55 0.44
C MET A 861 -8.86 -3.17 1.41
N ASP A 862 -9.07 -2.08 2.14
CA ASP A 862 -8.12 -1.46 3.06
C ASP A 862 -8.65 -1.40 4.50
N TYR A 863 -9.65 -2.23 4.83
CA TYR A 863 -10.16 -2.35 6.20
C TYR A 863 -9.19 -3.12 7.10
N ASP A 864 -8.75 -2.45 8.16
CA ASP A 864 -7.90 -3.03 9.19
C ASP A 864 -8.37 -2.65 10.59
N HIS A 865 -8.33 -3.62 11.51
CA HIS A 865 -8.71 -3.45 12.91
C HIS A 865 -7.89 -4.40 13.80
N PRO A 866 -7.37 -3.98 14.97
CA PRO A 866 -6.47 -4.80 15.79
C PRO A 866 -7.06 -6.13 16.26
N GLU A 867 -8.38 -6.18 16.44
CA GLU A 867 -9.11 -7.38 16.90
C GLU A 867 -9.61 -8.25 15.74
N LYS A 868 -9.37 -7.85 14.48
CA LYS A 868 -9.82 -8.58 13.29
C LYS A 868 -9.05 -9.91 13.15
N GLY A 869 -9.76 -11.03 13.12
CA GLY A 869 -9.22 -12.33 12.76
C GLY A 869 -8.90 -12.47 11.27
N GLU A 870 -8.24 -13.56 10.88
CA GLU A 870 -7.99 -13.88 9.46
C GLU A 870 -9.30 -14.12 8.70
N THR A 871 -10.26 -14.77 9.36
CA THR A 871 -11.65 -14.88 8.93
C THR A 871 -12.51 -14.15 9.94
N PHE A 872 -13.39 -13.29 9.45
CA PHE A 872 -14.31 -12.50 10.25
C PHE A 872 -15.64 -12.33 9.50
N TYR A 873 -16.65 -11.80 10.18
CA TYR A 873 -18.03 -11.74 9.72
C TYR A 873 -18.62 -10.36 9.96
N MET A 874 -19.64 -10.02 9.18
CA MET A 874 -20.33 -8.74 9.22
C MET A 874 -21.84 -8.97 9.37
N SER A 875 -22.47 -8.18 10.23
CA SER A 875 -23.93 -8.04 10.28
C SER A 875 -24.27 -6.60 9.90
N MET A 876 -24.89 -6.42 8.74
CA MET A 876 -25.31 -5.12 8.21
C MET A 876 -26.82 -4.96 8.38
N THR A 877 -27.26 -4.00 9.19
CA THR A 877 -28.67 -3.73 9.50
C THR A 877 -29.10 -2.36 8.98
N ALA A 878 -30.21 -2.32 8.24
CA ALA A 878 -30.90 -1.11 7.81
C ALA A 878 -32.40 -1.20 8.13
N TYR A 879 -33.02 -0.07 8.46
CA TYR A 879 -34.47 0.05 8.60
C TYR A 879 -35.00 0.85 7.42
N TYR A 880 -35.75 0.18 6.55
CA TYR A 880 -36.26 0.75 5.31
C TYR A 880 -37.76 1.00 5.39
N LYS A 881 -38.19 2.17 4.91
CA LYS A 881 -39.58 2.59 4.82
C LYS A 881 -39.98 2.81 3.36
N PRO A 882 -40.78 1.92 2.74
CA PRO A 882 -41.21 2.06 1.35
C PRO A 882 -42.24 3.19 1.18
N ASP A 883 -42.23 3.80 0.00
CA ASP A 883 -43.18 4.85 -0.39
C ASP A 883 -44.49 4.29 -0.99
N LEU A 884 -44.47 3.05 -1.48
CA LEU A 884 -45.58 2.43 -2.21
C LEU A 884 -45.83 1.01 -1.71
N ASP A 885 -47.09 0.59 -1.79
CA ASP A 885 -47.48 -0.80 -1.57
C ASP A 885 -47.03 -1.67 -2.75
N GLY A 886 -46.61 -2.90 -2.46
CA GLY A 886 -46.47 -3.96 -3.45
C GLY A 886 -45.27 -4.89 -3.21
N THR A 887 -45.02 -5.72 -4.21
CA THR A 887 -43.88 -6.64 -4.23
C THR A 887 -42.59 -5.87 -4.48
N TYR A 888 -41.66 -5.90 -3.53
CA TYR A 888 -40.31 -5.40 -3.71
C TYR A 888 -39.38 -6.53 -4.13
N GLU A 889 -38.50 -6.26 -5.09
CA GLU A 889 -37.41 -7.15 -5.48
C GLU A 889 -36.12 -6.70 -4.78
N PHE A 890 -35.35 -7.68 -4.30
CA PHE A 890 -34.08 -7.50 -3.60
C PHE A 890 -32.97 -8.23 -4.33
N GLY A 891 -31.75 -7.71 -4.24
CA GLY A 891 -30.56 -8.21 -4.89
C GLY A 891 -29.40 -8.25 -3.91
N LEU A 892 -28.76 -9.40 -3.78
CA LEU A 892 -27.60 -9.58 -2.91
C LEU A 892 -26.41 -10.14 -3.70
N ALA A 893 -25.31 -9.38 -3.71
CA ALA A 893 -24.03 -9.81 -4.26
C ALA A 893 -22.92 -9.61 -3.22
N SER A 894 -21.97 -10.54 -3.16
CA SER A 894 -20.87 -10.47 -2.19
C SER A 894 -19.58 -11.10 -2.71
N TYR A 895 -18.46 -10.70 -2.11
CA TYR A 895 -17.22 -11.47 -2.10
C TYR A 895 -16.96 -11.92 -0.66
N GLY A 896 -17.10 -13.22 -0.43
CA GLY A 896 -17.45 -13.82 0.87
C GLY A 896 -18.85 -14.44 0.78
N VAL A 897 -19.29 -15.18 1.80
CA VAL A 897 -20.69 -15.67 1.85
C VAL A 897 -21.63 -14.57 2.33
N SER A 898 -22.90 -14.60 1.94
CA SER A 898 -23.89 -13.64 2.46
C SER A 898 -25.34 -14.17 2.47
N ARG A 899 -26.17 -13.71 3.41
CA ARG A 899 -27.62 -13.97 3.48
C ARG A 899 -28.39 -12.69 3.79
N LEU A 900 -29.55 -12.50 3.18
CA LEU A 900 -30.48 -11.40 3.48
C LEU A 900 -31.68 -11.91 4.28
N TYR A 901 -31.96 -11.24 5.38
CA TYR A 901 -33.17 -11.39 6.18
C TYR A 901 -34.00 -10.10 6.16
N ILE A 902 -35.32 -10.24 6.05
CA ILE A 902 -36.28 -9.14 6.23
C ILE A 902 -37.23 -9.53 7.36
N ASP A 903 -37.25 -8.75 8.44
CA ASP A 903 -37.98 -9.06 9.68
C ASP A 903 -37.76 -10.52 10.14
N GLU A 904 -36.49 -10.94 10.13
CA GLU A 904 -36.01 -12.28 10.48
C GLU A 904 -36.40 -13.43 9.52
N GLN A 905 -37.12 -13.14 8.44
CA GLN A 905 -37.39 -14.10 7.37
C GLN A 905 -36.24 -14.11 6.35
N LEU A 906 -35.70 -15.29 6.04
CA LEU A 906 -34.66 -15.45 5.02
C LEU A 906 -35.25 -15.20 3.62
N VAL A 907 -34.77 -14.17 2.94
CA VAL A 907 -35.23 -13.79 1.59
C VAL A 907 -34.24 -14.21 0.51
N ILE A 908 -32.93 -14.12 0.79
CA ILE A 908 -31.87 -14.52 -0.16
C ILE A 908 -30.78 -15.30 0.58
N ASP A 909 -30.44 -16.49 0.09
CA ASP A 909 -29.29 -17.28 0.55
C ASP A 909 -28.21 -17.31 -0.54
N ASN A 910 -27.16 -16.50 -0.37
CA ASN A 910 -25.98 -16.45 -1.22
C ASN A 910 -24.75 -17.02 -0.46
N ALA A 911 -24.98 -18.03 0.38
CA ALA A 911 -23.96 -18.73 1.15
C ALA A 911 -23.91 -20.23 0.85
N THR A 912 -25.03 -20.85 0.44
CA THR A 912 -25.08 -22.28 0.09
C THR A 912 -24.81 -22.55 -1.39
N LEU A 913 -25.32 -21.70 -2.28
CA LEU A 913 -25.15 -21.79 -3.74
C LEU A 913 -24.73 -20.41 -4.28
N GLN A 914 -23.42 -20.15 -4.30
CA GLN A 914 -22.87 -18.89 -4.80
C GLN A 914 -22.40 -19.05 -6.25
N THR A 915 -22.91 -18.21 -7.15
CA THR A 915 -22.51 -18.21 -8.57
C THR A 915 -21.55 -17.05 -8.84
N HIS A 916 -20.34 -17.30 -9.35
CA HIS A 916 -19.37 -16.24 -9.71
C HIS A 916 -19.87 -15.43 -10.92
N ALA A 917 -19.72 -14.11 -10.88
CA ALA A 917 -20.02 -13.23 -12.04
C ALA A 917 -19.09 -12.02 -12.16
N GLY A 918 -17.94 -12.05 -11.49
CA GLY A 918 -16.91 -11.02 -11.65
C GLY A 918 -17.24 -9.66 -11.03
N MET A 919 -18.18 -9.59 -10.08
CA MET A 919 -18.43 -8.38 -9.27
C MET A 919 -17.20 -8.02 -8.41
N PHE A 920 -17.12 -6.80 -7.87
CA PHE A 920 -16.03 -6.38 -6.97
C PHE A 920 -14.63 -6.67 -7.56
N PHE A 921 -14.32 -6.04 -8.70
CA PHE A 921 -13.10 -6.30 -9.47
C PHE A 921 -12.91 -7.80 -9.76
N GLY A 922 -13.92 -8.51 -10.27
CA GLY A 922 -13.74 -9.89 -10.71
C GLY A 922 -13.85 -10.98 -9.64
N HIS A 923 -14.07 -10.66 -8.36
CA HIS A 923 -14.08 -11.64 -7.25
C HIS A 923 -15.47 -12.12 -6.81
N GLY A 924 -16.48 -11.28 -6.97
CA GLY A 924 -17.79 -11.45 -6.36
C GLY A 924 -18.74 -12.36 -7.12
N SER A 925 -19.77 -12.77 -6.38
CA SER A 925 -20.92 -13.48 -6.93
C SER A 925 -21.73 -12.60 -7.88
N ARG A 926 -22.60 -13.23 -8.67
CA ARG A 926 -23.75 -12.55 -9.26
C ARG A 926 -24.66 -12.01 -8.16
N GLU A 927 -25.55 -11.11 -8.56
CA GLU A 927 -26.61 -10.63 -7.71
C GLU A 927 -27.74 -11.67 -7.67
N GLU A 928 -27.85 -12.40 -6.56
CA GLU A 928 -28.98 -13.31 -6.32
C GLU A 928 -30.22 -12.49 -5.99
N ARG A 929 -31.39 -12.95 -6.46
CA ARG A 929 -32.66 -12.21 -6.39
C ARG A 929 -33.63 -12.85 -5.40
N GLY A 930 -34.38 -12.03 -4.69
CA GLY A 930 -35.51 -12.45 -3.84
C GLY A 930 -36.60 -11.39 -3.83
N THR A 931 -37.79 -11.73 -3.35
CA THR A 931 -38.93 -10.80 -3.31
C THR A 931 -39.59 -10.78 -1.93
N TYR A 932 -40.14 -9.63 -1.55
CA TYR A 932 -40.86 -9.46 -0.29
C TYR A 932 -42.01 -8.46 -0.46
N GLU A 933 -43.17 -8.76 0.13
CA GLU A 933 -44.33 -7.85 0.11
C GLU A 933 -44.15 -6.75 1.16
N MET A 934 -44.27 -5.49 0.74
CA MET A 934 -44.13 -4.34 1.62
C MET A 934 -45.30 -3.36 1.47
N LYS A 935 -45.62 -2.68 2.56
CA LYS A 935 -46.66 -1.65 2.63
C LYS A 935 -46.05 -0.28 2.85
N ALA A 936 -46.55 0.70 2.12
CA ALA A 936 -46.16 2.09 2.21
C ALA A 936 -46.25 2.58 3.65
N GLY A 937 -45.17 3.22 4.11
CA GLY A 937 -45.12 3.83 5.43
C GLY A 937 -44.82 2.90 6.61
N GLU A 938 -44.86 1.57 6.44
CA GLU A 938 -44.36 0.61 7.43
C GLU A 938 -42.83 0.59 7.44
N THR A 939 -42.19 0.15 8.52
CA THR A 939 -40.73 0.07 8.60
C THR A 939 -40.30 -1.38 8.70
N TYR A 940 -39.43 -1.81 7.79
CA TYR A 940 -38.93 -3.19 7.69
C TYR A 940 -37.46 -3.24 8.05
N ARG A 941 -37.06 -4.24 8.84
CA ARG A 941 -35.65 -4.46 9.20
C ARG A 941 -34.97 -5.33 8.15
N LEU A 942 -34.06 -4.74 7.38
CA LEU A 942 -33.17 -5.43 6.45
C LEU A 942 -31.89 -5.82 7.19
N ARG A 943 -31.56 -7.11 7.28
CA ARG A 943 -30.34 -7.61 7.92
C ARG A 943 -29.57 -8.52 6.99
N VAL A 944 -28.33 -8.16 6.67
CA VAL A 944 -27.41 -8.98 5.89
C VAL A 944 -26.36 -9.56 6.81
N GLU A 945 -26.24 -10.89 6.83
CA GLU A 945 -25.13 -11.59 7.47
C GLU A 945 -24.14 -11.99 6.39
N ALA A 946 -22.88 -11.61 6.56
CA ALA A 946 -21.83 -11.85 5.57
C ALA A 946 -20.53 -12.33 6.22
N GLY A 947 -19.71 -13.03 5.44
CA GLY A 947 -18.35 -13.41 5.80
C GLY A 947 -17.30 -12.63 5.01
N SER A 948 -16.07 -12.57 5.52
CA SER A 948 -14.91 -12.05 4.81
C SER A 948 -14.59 -12.85 3.55
N ALA A 949 -13.68 -12.36 2.70
CA ALA A 949 -13.26 -13.02 1.46
C ALA A 949 -12.88 -14.50 1.64
N SER A 950 -12.22 -14.85 2.75
CA SER A 950 -11.82 -16.21 3.11
C SER A 950 -12.99 -17.20 3.26
N THR A 951 -14.21 -16.71 3.41
CA THR A 951 -15.42 -17.54 3.49
C THR A 951 -16.01 -17.87 2.13
N SER A 952 -15.61 -17.16 1.06
CA SER A 952 -16.17 -17.33 -0.28
C SER A 952 -16.01 -18.76 -0.78
N ILE A 953 -17.06 -19.29 -1.40
CA ILE A 953 -17.07 -20.64 -1.99
C ILE A 953 -16.88 -20.63 -3.51
N THR A 954 -16.79 -19.44 -4.12
CA THR A 954 -16.45 -19.29 -5.54
C THR A 954 -14.95 -19.33 -5.75
N THR A 955 -14.52 -20.03 -6.80
CA THR A 955 -13.11 -20.03 -7.26
C THR A 955 -13.00 -19.21 -8.53
N GLY A 956 -12.01 -18.31 -8.60
CA GLY A 956 -11.85 -17.32 -9.69
C GLY A 956 -11.87 -15.88 -9.16
N GLY A 957 -11.05 -15.01 -9.73
CA GLY A 957 -10.84 -13.66 -9.20
C GLY A 957 -9.82 -12.84 -9.99
N SER A 958 -9.87 -11.52 -9.85
CA SER A 958 -8.85 -10.61 -10.39
C SER A 958 -7.57 -10.63 -9.55
N PHE A 959 -6.52 -9.98 -10.03
CA PHE A 959 -5.25 -9.80 -9.34
C PHE A 959 -5.30 -8.78 -8.18
N ILE A 960 -6.35 -7.95 -8.14
CA ILE A 960 -6.58 -6.91 -7.12
C ILE A 960 -7.20 -7.55 -5.87
N PRO A 961 -6.51 -7.63 -4.72
CA PRO A 961 -7.02 -8.31 -3.55
C PRO A 961 -8.06 -7.45 -2.80
N ILE A 962 -9.13 -8.09 -2.32
CA ILE A 962 -10.12 -7.50 -1.41
C ILE A 962 -10.20 -8.38 -0.16
N PRO A 963 -9.17 -8.38 0.69
CA PRO A 963 -9.02 -9.39 1.74
C PRO A 963 -10.16 -9.40 2.76
N GLY A 964 -10.77 -8.24 3.03
CA GLY A 964 -11.93 -8.17 3.92
C GLY A 964 -13.24 -8.60 3.28
N GLY A 965 -13.29 -8.83 1.97
CA GLY A 965 -14.53 -9.10 1.23
C GLY A 965 -15.30 -7.84 0.85
N ALA A 966 -16.46 -8.04 0.25
CA ALA A 966 -17.35 -6.97 -0.19
C ALA A 966 -18.80 -7.45 -0.18
N CYS A 967 -19.75 -6.52 -0.04
CA CYS A 967 -21.17 -6.84 -0.13
C CYS A 967 -21.94 -5.67 -0.72
N ARG A 968 -23.02 -5.99 -1.41
CA ARG A 968 -23.97 -5.07 -2.00
C ARG A 968 -25.37 -5.65 -1.82
N LEU A 969 -26.21 -4.92 -1.09
CA LEU A 969 -27.65 -5.16 -1.04
C LEU A 969 -28.35 -4.05 -1.81
N GLY A 970 -29.18 -4.42 -2.78
CA GLY A 970 -30.08 -3.53 -3.48
C GLY A 970 -31.53 -3.96 -3.39
N GLY A 971 -32.45 -3.04 -3.66
CA GLY A 971 -33.85 -3.37 -3.80
C GLY A 971 -34.70 -2.21 -4.31
N CYS A 972 -35.79 -2.53 -5.00
CA CYS A 972 -36.78 -1.57 -5.46
C CYS A 972 -38.15 -2.24 -5.61
N LEU A 973 -39.20 -1.42 -5.82
CA LEU A 973 -40.51 -1.94 -6.20
C LEU A 973 -40.37 -2.73 -7.50
N LYS A 974 -40.96 -3.93 -7.57
CA LYS A 974 -40.97 -4.71 -8.81
C LYS A 974 -41.96 -4.07 -9.78
N LEU A 975 -41.46 -3.58 -10.91
CA LEU A 975 -42.26 -2.87 -11.91
C LEU A 975 -42.32 -3.68 -13.20
N ASP A 976 -43.52 -3.94 -13.69
CA ASP A 976 -43.73 -4.42 -15.06
C ASP A 976 -43.44 -3.28 -16.06
N PRO A 977 -42.53 -3.45 -17.03
CA PRO A 977 -42.16 -2.38 -17.94
C PRO A 977 -43.34 -1.82 -18.75
N GLU A 978 -44.28 -2.65 -19.19
CA GLU A 978 -45.44 -2.20 -19.97
C GLU A 978 -46.39 -1.35 -19.12
N GLU A 979 -46.69 -1.77 -17.90
CA GLU A 979 -47.43 -0.99 -16.91
C GLU A 979 -46.75 0.36 -16.64
N GLY A 980 -45.44 0.31 -16.37
CA GLY A 980 -44.66 1.50 -16.05
C GLY A 980 -44.64 2.53 -17.19
N ILE A 981 -44.47 2.08 -18.44
CA ILE A 981 -44.58 2.94 -19.63
C ILE A 981 -46.00 3.52 -19.76
N ARG A 982 -47.04 2.72 -19.52
CA ARG A 982 -48.43 3.18 -19.61
C ARG A 982 -48.75 4.27 -18.58
N ARG A 983 -48.26 4.14 -17.35
CA ARG A 983 -48.38 5.19 -16.31
C ARG A 983 -47.63 6.45 -16.69
N ALA A 984 -46.39 6.32 -17.17
CA ALA A 984 -45.58 7.43 -17.64
C ALA A 984 -46.27 8.22 -18.77
N VAL A 985 -46.83 7.52 -19.77
CA VAL A 985 -47.64 8.12 -20.84
C VAL A 985 -48.88 8.83 -20.28
N GLY A 986 -49.56 8.21 -19.31
CA GLY A 986 -50.73 8.80 -18.64
C GLY A 986 -50.41 10.12 -17.95
N VAL A 987 -49.25 10.24 -17.31
CA VAL A 987 -48.76 11.47 -16.69
C VAL A 987 -48.32 12.49 -17.75
N ALA A 988 -47.61 12.06 -18.79
CA ALA A 988 -47.15 12.93 -19.88
C ALA A 988 -48.31 13.62 -20.62
N LYS A 989 -49.45 12.94 -20.81
CA LYS A 989 -50.65 13.51 -21.45
C LYS A 989 -51.31 14.63 -20.63
N LYS A 990 -51.16 14.59 -19.30
CA LYS A 990 -51.77 15.57 -18.37
C LYS A 990 -50.91 16.82 -18.23
N CYS A 991 -49.60 16.70 -18.43
CA CYS A 991 -48.65 17.78 -18.20
C CYS A 991 -48.24 18.43 -19.52
N LYS A 992 -48.39 19.76 -19.60
CA LYS A 992 -47.89 20.56 -20.74
C LYS A 992 -46.37 20.47 -20.85
N HIS A 993 -45.71 20.34 -19.71
CA HIS A 993 -44.26 20.31 -19.62
C HIS A 993 -43.81 19.00 -19.01
N THR A 994 -43.05 18.27 -19.82
CA THR A 994 -42.63 16.90 -19.53
C THR A 994 -41.14 16.79 -19.75
N PHE A 995 -40.44 16.32 -18.73
CA PHE A 995 -39.02 16.01 -18.77
C PHE A 995 -38.86 14.49 -18.77
N VAL A 996 -38.11 13.96 -19.73
CA VAL A 996 -37.77 12.53 -19.82
C VAL A 996 -36.29 12.40 -19.52
N VAL A 997 -35.95 11.88 -18.34
CA VAL A 997 -34.57 11.78 -17.84
C VAL A 997 -34.12 10.34 -17.93
N VAL A 998 -33.20 10.08 -18.86
CA VAL A 998 -32.70 8.75 -19.21
C VAL A 998 -31.18 8.75 -19.30
N GLY A 999 -30.56 7.58 -19.33
CA GLY A 999 -29.11 7.50 -19.44
C GLY A 999 -28.55 6.19 -18.94
N LEU A 1000 -27.27 6.24 -18.62
CA LEU A 1000 -26.49 5.20 -17.98
C LEU A 1000 -26.16 5.61 -16.54
N ASN A 1001 -25.37 4.77 -15.88
CA ASN A 1001 -24.90 4.97 -14.51
C ASN A 1001 -23.60 4.17 -14.28
N ALA A 1002 -23.11 4.21 -13.04
CA ALA A 1002 -21.88 3.54 -12.61
C ALA A 1002 -21.89 2.00 -12.75
N ASP A 1003 -23.04 1.37 -13.02
CA ASP A 1003 -23.09 -0.08 -13.32
C ASP A 1003 -22.54 -0.38 -14.71
N PHE A 1004 -22.79 0.53 -15.67
CA PHE A 1004 -22.44 0.40 -17.08
C PHE A 1004 -21.09 1.01 -17.40
N GLU A 1005 -20.80 2.20 -16.87
CA GLU A 1005 -19.57 2.95 -17.14
C GLU A 1005 -18.67 2.93 -15.90
N LYS A 1006 -17.70 2.02 -15.89
CA LYS A 1006 -16.83 1.79 -14.75
C LYS A 1006 -15.47 1.26 -15.13
N GLU A 1007 -14.52 1.47 -14.22
CA GLU A 1007 -13.25 0.76 -14.24
C GLU A 1007 -13.42 -0.77 -14.18
N GLY A 1008 -12.58 -1.48 -14.93
CA GLY A 1008 -12.44 -2.93 -14.91
C GLY A 1008 -13.31 -3.70 -15.91
N LYS A 1009 -14.30 -3.05 -16.55
CA LYS A 1009 -15.12 -3.66 -17.60
C LYS A 1009 -15.61 -2.62 -18.61
N ASP A 1010 -15.51 -2.93 -19.90
CA ASP A 1010 -16.07 -2.09 -20.97
C ASP A 1010 -17.58 -2.35 -21.17
N ARG A 1011 -18.26 -1.40 -21.83
CA ARG A 1011 -19.66 -1.58 -22.21
C ARG A 1011 -19.79 -2.62 -23.32
N GLU A 1012 -20.90 -3.37 -23.29
CA GLU A 1012 -21.21 -4.38 -24.30
C GLU A 1012 -21.93 -3.77 -25.53
N SER A 1013 -22.60 -2.63 -25.35
CA SER A 1013 -23.29 -1.90 -26.43
C SER A 1013 -23.35 -0.39 -26.16
N MET A 1014 -23.76 0.37 -27.16
CA MET A 1014 -24.09 1.80 -27.04
C MET A 1014 -25.54 2.06 -26.61
N SER A 1015 -26.36 1.02 -26.57
CA SER A 1015 -27.80 1.15 -26.31
C SER A 1015 -28.06 1.62 -24.88
N LEU A 1016 -29.19 2.28 -24.68
CA LEU A 1016 -29.71 2.51 -23.35
C LEU A 1016 -30.14 1.18 -22.71
N PRO A 1017 -30.36 1.15 -21.38
CA PRO A 1017 -30.86 -0.05 -20.71
C PRO A 1017 -32.18 -0.54 -21.33
N PRO A 1018 -32.51 -1.84 -21.20
CA PRO A 1018 -33.71 -2.42 -21.81
C PRO A 1018 -34.98 -1.60 -21.52
N HIS A 1019 -35.83 -1.45 -22.54
CA HIS A 1019 -37.10 -0.69 -22.53
C HIS A 1019 -37.00 0.82 -22.30
N VAL A 1020 -35.82 1.38 -22.07
CA VAL A 1020 -35.67 2.83 -21.91
C VAL A 1020 -35.97 3.56 -23.22
N ASP A 1021 -35.53 3.03 -24.36
CA ASP A 1021 -35.87 3.61 -25.67
C ASP A 1021 -37.38 3.55 -25.94
N ASP A 1022 -38.05 2.44 -25.59
CA ASP A 1022 -39.51 2.27 -25.72
C ASP A 1022 -40.26 3.34 -24.91
N LEU A 1023 -39.82 3.58 -23.67
CA LEU A 1023 -40.36 4.64 -22.82
C LEU A 1023 -40.22 6.02 -23.49
N VAL A 1024 -39.04 6.36 -24.01
CA VAL A 1024 -38.82 7.66 -24.65
C VAL A 1024 -39.70 7.81 -25.89
N PHE A 1025 -39.79 6.78 -26.73
CA PHE A 1025 -40.70 6.78 -27.88
C PHE A 1025 -42.15 7.01 -27.48
N ALA A 1026 -42.66 6.24 -26.51
CA ALA A 1026 -44.05 6.32 -26.07
C ALA A 1026 -44.39 7.69 -25.46
N VAL A 1027 -43.48 8.28 -24.68
CA VAL A 1027 -43.68 9.61 -24.10
C VAL A 1027 -43.62 10.70 -25.17
N LEU A 1028 -42.69 10.63 -26.13
CA LEU A 1028 -42.61 11.60 -27.24
C LEU A 1028 -43.84 11.54 -28.15
N GLU A 1029 -44.44 10.37 -28.34
CA GLU A 1029 -45.72 10.23 -29.06
C GLU A 1029 -46.89 10.88 -28.31
N ALA A 1030 -46.90 10.75 -26.98
CA ALA A 1030 -47.94 11.34 -26.14
C ALA A 1030 -47.77 12.85 -25.89
N GLN A 1031 -46.52 13.32 -25.83
CA GLN A 1031 -46.13 14.71 -25.60
C GLN A 1031 -44.94 15.08 -26.51
N PRO A 1032 -45.19 15.52 -27.76
CA PRO A 1032 -44.13 15.81 -28.74
C PRO A 1032 -43.15 16.92 -28.36
N ASN A 1033 -43.51 17.76 -27.38
CA ASN A 1033 -42.65 18.83 -26.85
C ASN A 1033 -41.93 18.41 -25.56
N ALA A 1034 -41.94 17.12 -25.19
CA ALA A 1034 -41.17 16.65 -24.04
C ALA A 1034 -39.68 16.91 -24.25
N ILE A 1035 -39.01 17.33 -23.18
CA ILE A 1035 -37.59 17.63 -23.14
C ILE A 1035 -36.86 16.38 -22.67
N VAL A 1036 -35.98 15.83 -23.52
CA VAL A 1036 -35.21 14.64 -23.15
C VAL A 1036 -33.87 15.08 -22.54
N VAL A 1037 -33.59 14.63 -21.33
CA VAL A 1037 -32.31 14.84 -20.63
C VAL A 1037 -31.58 13.51 -20.58
N THR A 1038 -30.38 13.45 -21.15
CA THR A 1038 -29.54 12.26 -21.18
C THR A 1038 -28.35 12.41 -20.22
N GLN A 1039 -28.01 11.32 -19.51
CA GLN A 1039 -26.89 11.24 -18.58
C GLN A 1039 -26.01 10.03 -18.91
N ALA A 1040 -24.84 10.25 -19.50
CA ALA A 1040 -23.84 9.21 -19.76
C ALA A 1040 -22.47 9.88 -19.95
N GLY A 1041 -21.40 9.19 -19.61
CA GLY A 1041 -20.03 9.69 -19.80
C GLY A 1041 -19.49 9.46 -21.21
N ASN A 1042 -19.98 8.44 -21.92
CA ASN A 1042 -19.66 8.12 -23.31
C ASN A 1042 -20.88 8.29 -24.23
N PRO A 1043 -20.70 8.23 -25.57
CA PRO A 1043 -21.81 8.31 -26.52
C PRO A 1043 -22.83 7.18 -26.31
N ILE A 1044 -24.11 7.50 -26.44
CA ILE A 1044 -25.22 6.54 -26.43
C ILE A 1044 -25.96 6.61 -27.76
N GLU A 1045 -26.52 5.47 -28.17
CA GLU A 1045 -27.43 5.44 -29.32
C GLU A 1045 -28.75 6.14 -28.94
N MET A 1046 -29.31 6.93 -29.86
CA MET A 1046 -30.56 7.67 -29.66
C MET A 1046 -31.51 7.46 -30.85
N PRO A 1047 -32.16 6.29 -30.96
CA PRO A 1047 -33.03 5.99 -32.10
C PRO A 1047 -34.24 6.95 -32.18
N TRP A 1048 -34.68 7.48 -31.04
CA TRP A 1048 -35.79 8.44 -30.92
C TRP A 1048 -35.40 9.91 -31.18
N ARG A 1049 -34.13 10.24 -31.43
CA ARG A 1049 -33.65 11.63 -31.58
C ARG A 1049 -34.34 12.42 -32.70
N HIS A 1050 -34.82 11.74 -33.73
CA HIS A 1050 -35.54 12.39 -34.84
C HIS A 1050 -36.92 12.87 -34.40
N LYS A 1051 -37.58 12.17 -33.47
CA LYS A 1051 -38.87 12.57 -32.89
C LYS A 1051 -38.73 13.63 -31.79
N ALA A 1052 -37.64 13.58 -31.02
CA ALA A 1052 -37.40 14.56 -29.96
C ALA A 1052 -37.12 15.95 -30.55
N LYS A 1053 -37.77 16.99 -30.02
CA LYS A 1053 -37.51 18.38 -30.42
C LYS A 1053 -36.46 19.08 -29.55
N ALA A 1054 -36.33 18.66 -28.30
CA ALA A 1054 -35.34 19.18 -27.36
C ALA A 1054 -34.56 18.04 -26.69
N ILE A 1055 -33.23 18.09 -26.76
CA ILE A 1055 -32.32 17.10 -26.16
C ILE A 1055 -31.20 17.84 -25.44
N LEU A 1056 -31.06 17.56 -24.15
CA LEU A 1056 -29.96 18.01 -23.29
C LEU A 1056 -29.10 16.80 -22.93
N HIS A 1057 -27.78 16.94 -23.04
CA HIS A 1057 -26.83 15.94 -22.56
C HIS A 1057 -26.05 16.51 -21.38
N SER A 1058 -26.11 15.82 -20.24
CA SER A 1058 -25.68 16.34 -18.95
C SER A 1058 -24.53 15.57 -18.30
N TRP A 1059 -23.99 14.56 -18.99
CA TRP A 1059 -22.87 13.75 -18.52
C TRP A 1059 -23.12 13.14 -17.12
N TYR A 1060 -22.04 12.88 -16.39
CA TYR A 1060 -22.08 12.76 -14.94
C TYR A 1060 -21.61 14.08 -14.32
N GLY A 1061 -22.52 14.80 -13.68
CA GLY A 1061 -22.36 16.22 -13.35
C GLY A 1061 -21.81 16.53 -11.96
N GLY A 1062 -21.29 15.54 -11.23
CA GLY A 1062 -20.83 15.72 -9.85
C GLY A 1062 -21.96 16.06 -8.87
N ASN A 1063 -21.63 16.68 -7.74
CA ASN A 1063 -22.61 17.01 -6.67
C ASN A 1063 -23.77 17.89 -7.18
N GLU A 1064 -23.51 18.74 -8.18
CA GLU A 1064 -24.44 19.76 -8.67
C GLU A 1064 -25.21 19.34 -9.94
N ALA A 1065 -25.15 18.06 -10.32
CA ALA A 1065 -25.71 17.54 -11.58
C ALA A 1065 -27.16 18.00 -11.84
N GLY A 1066 -28.07 17.77 -10.90
CA GLY A 1066 -29.48 18.15 -11.02
C GLY A 1066 -29.72 19.66 -11.05
N ASN A 1067 -29.00 20.41 -10.21
CA ASN A 1067 -29.10 21.86 -10.13
C ASN A 1067 -28.62 22.53 -11.41
N ALA A 1068 -27.55 22.00 -12.02
CA ALA A 1068 -27.03 22.47 -13.28
C ALA A 1068 -28.02 22.26 -14.44
N VAL A 1069 -28.65 21.08 -14.51
CA VAL A 1069 -29.71 20.80 -15.50
C VAL A 1069 -30.86 21.79 -15.34
N ALA A 1070 -31.30 22.03 -14.10
CA ALA A 1070 -32.37 22.98 -13.84
C ALA A 1070 -31.99 24.43 -14.21
N ASP A 1071 -30.78 24.88 -13.89
CA ASP A 1071 -30.31 26.23 -14.25
C ASP A 1071 -30.29 26.45 -15.77
N ILE A 1072 -29.95 25.43 -16.56
CA ILE A 1072 -30.04 25.46 -18.03
C ILE A 1072 -31.51 25.44 -18.48
N VAL A 1073 -32.29 24.46 -18.01
CA VAL A 1073 -33.70 24.28 -18.38
C VAL A 1073 -34.49 25.57 -18.19
N PHE A 1074 -34.33 26.24 -17.04
CA PHE A 1074 -35.03 27.46 -16.70
C PHE A 1074 -34.38 28.74 -17.26
N GLY A 1075 -33.30 28.61 -18.04
CA GLY A 1075 -32.62 29.73 -18.69
C GLY A 1075 -31.93 30.69 -17.75
N LYS A 1076 -31.61 30.26 -16.52
CA LYS A 1076 -30.73 31.00 -15.60
C LYS A 1076 -29.30 31.04 -16.12
N VAL A 1077 -28.89 29.96 -16.79
CA VAL A 1077 -27.62 29.86 -17.50
C VAL A 1077 -27.93 29.55 -18.97
N ASN A 1078 -27.22 30.22 -19.88
CA ASN A 1078 -27.25 29.91 -21.30
C ASN A 1078 -26.29 28.73 -21.57
N PRO A 1079 -26.75 27.62 -22.18
CA PRO A 1079 -25.87 26.49 -22.48
C PRO A 1079 -24.74 26.92 -23.40
N SER A 1080 -23.54 26.46 -23.07
CA SER A 1080 -22.30 26.77 -23.80
C SER A 1080 -21.35 25.58 -23.92
N GLY A 1081 -21.74 24.40 -23.43
CA GLY A 1081 -20.97 23.18 -23.61
C GLY A 1081 -21.00 22.73 -25.08
N LYS A 1082 -19.90 22.15 -25.55
CA LYS A 1082 -19.73 21.58 -26.89
C LYS A 1082 -19.22 20.15 -26.77
N LEU A 1083 -19.72 19.22 -27.57
CA LEU A 1083 -19.32 17.81 -27.51
C LEU A 1083 -17.80 17.67 -27.69
N PRO A 1084 -17.06 17.07 -26.73
CA PRO A 1084 -15.64 16.76 -26.89
C PRO A 1084 -15.43 15.40 -27.56
N ILE A 1085 -16.51 14.70 -27.93
CA ILE A 1085 -16.51 13.38 -28.56
C ILE A 1085 -17.63 13.31 -29.59
N THR A 1086 -17.40 12.61 -30.69
CA THR A 1086 -18.40 12.39 -31.74
C THR A 1086 -19.42 11.36 -31.26
N PHE A 1087 -20.71 11.64 -31.48
CA PHE A 1087 -21.79 10.68 -31.19
C PHE A 1087 -22.19 9.98 -32.50
N PRO A 1088 -21.80 8.72 -32.73
CA PRO A 1088 -22.18 8.02 -33.95
C PRO A 1088 -23.67 7.66 -33.98
N ASN A 1089 -24.21 7.40 -35.17
CA ASN A 1089 -25.58 6.88 -35.29
C ASN A 1089 -25.67 5.44 -34.80
N SER A 1090 -24.63 4.64 -35.03
CA SER A 1090 -24.54 3.25 -34.63
C SER A 1090 -23.09 2.90 -34.26
N LEU A 1091 -22.89 1.80 -33.53
CA LEU A 1091 -21.54 1.34 -33.18
C LEU A 1091 -20.69 1.04 -34.43
N GLN A 1092 -21.32 0.58 -35.52
CA GLN A 1092 -20.71 0.18 -36.78
C GLN A 1092 -20.07 1.36 -37.53
N ASP A 1093 -20.54 2.58 -37.28
CA ASP A 1093 -20.01 3.78 -37.93
C ASP A 1093 -18.66 4.20 -37.33
N GLY A 1094 -18.37 3.78 -36.09
CA GLY A 1094 -17.19 4.20 -35.34
C GLY A 1094 -15.90 3.49 -35.74
N PRO A 1095 -14.74 4.13 -35.49
CA PRO A 1095 -13.43 3.58 -35.89
C PRO A 1095 -13.07 2.27 -35.19
N THR A 1096 -13.63 2.03 -34.00
CA THR A 1096 -13.27 0.87 -33.18
C THR A 1096 -14.16 -0.35 -33.41
N PHE A 1097 -15.16 -0.31 -34.30
CA PHE A 1097 -16.15 -1.39 -34.42
C PHE A 1097 -15.52 -2.78 -34.62
N LEU A 1098 -14.49 -2.87 -35.46
CA LEU A 1098 -13.77 -4.12 -35.75
C LEU A 1098 -12.52 -4.33 -34.88
N SER A 1099 -12.22 -3.39 -33.99
CA SER A 1099 -10.94 -3.31 -33.27
C SER A 1099 -11.12 -2.91 -31.81
N PHE A 1100 -12.27 -3.26 -31.23
CA PHE A 1100 -12.57 -3.06 -29.80
C PHE A 1100 -12.72 -4.41 -29.12
N GLY A 1101 -12.09 -4.58 -27.96
CA GLY A 1101 -11.97 -5.88 -27.31
C GLY A 1101 -10.71 -6.62 -27.72
N SER A 1102 -10.30 -7.58 -26.89
CA SER A 1102 -9.00 -8.26 -26.99
C SER A 1102 -9.11 -9.62 -27.68
N ASP A 1103 -8.51 -9.74 -28.86
CA ASP A 1103 -8.37 -11.01 -29.59
C ASP A 1103 -7.10 -11.75 -29.13
N ASN A 1104 -7.29 -12.78 -28.30
CA ASN A 1104 -6.20 -13.59 -27.73
C ASN A 1104 -5.09 -12.74 -27.08
N GLY A 1105 -5.49 -11.70 -26.34
CA GLY A 1105 -4.59 -10.80 -25.64
C GLY A 1105 -4.00 -9.68 -26.49
N ARG A 1106 -4.50 -9.43 -27.71
CA ARG A 1106 -4.02 -8.37 -28.61
C ARG A 1106 -5.14 -7.52 -29.19
N ILE A 1107 -4.83 -6.27 -29.52
CA ILE A 1107 -5.74 -5.33 -30.19
C ILE A 1107 -4.95 -4.51 -31.18
N TYR A 1108 -5.50 -4.35 -32.38
CA TYR A 1108 -4.89 -3.52 -33.42
C TYR A 1108 -5.63 -2.20 -33.50
N TYR A 1109 -4.93 -1.09 -33.27
CA TYR A 1109 -5.48 0.25 -33.50
C TYR A 1109 -5.39 0.55 -35.01
N SER A 1110 -6.24 -0.14 -35.78
CA SER A 1110 -6.25 -0.16 -37.24
C SER A 1110 -6.74 1.14 -37.87
N GLU A 1111 -7.40 1.99 -37.10
CA GLU A 1111 -7.77 3.35 -37.50
C GLU A 1111 -6.58 4.31 -37.53
N ASP A 1112 -5.44 3.95 -36.95
CA ASP A 1112 -4.21 4.77 -36.91
C ASP A 1112 -4.51 6.20 -36.42
N VAL A 1113 -4.09 7.26 -37.12
CA VAL A 1113 -4.36 8.66 -36.77
C VAL A 1113 -5.83 9.10 -36.93
N PHE A 1114 -6.69 8.27 -37.53
CA PHE A 1114 -8.09 8.57 -37.82
C PHE A 1114 -9.01 8.18 -36.66
N VAL A 1115 -8.76 8.74 -35.48
CA VAL A 1115 -9.60 8.55 -34.27
C VAL A 1115 -10.68 9.63 -34.18
N GLY A 1116 -11.87 9.26 -33.69
CA GLY A 1116 -12.96 10.21 -33.45
C GLY A 1116 -13.45 10.89 -34.74
N HIS A 1117 -13.71 12.21 -34.69
CA HIS A 1117 -14.18 13.00 -35.83
C HIS A 1117 -13.33 12.86 -37.09
N ARG A 1118 -12.03 12.59 -36.95
CA ARG A 1118 -11.09 12.38 -38.07
C ARG A 1118 -11.51 11.17 -38.91
N TRP A 1119 -12.06 10.13 -38.29
CA TRP A 1119 -12.64 8.97 -38.96
C TRP A 1119 -13.87 9.34 -39.78
N PHE A 1120 -14.82 10.03 -39.15
CA PHE A 1120 -16.09 10.42 -39.75
C PHE A 1120 -15.86 11.35 -40.95
N ASP A 1121 -15.00 12.36 -40.79
CA ASP A 1121 -14.61 13.26 -41.86
C ASP A 1121 -13.94 12.51 -43.02
N ALA A 1122 -12.98 11.60 -42.73
CA ALA A 1122 -12.27 10.85 -43.76
C ALA A 1122 -13.16 9.88 -44.53
N ARG A 1123 -14.21 9.35 -43.88
CA ARG A 1123 -15.17 8.40 -44.46
C ARG A 1123 -16.39 9.06 -45.09
N GLY A 1124 -16.62 10.36 -44.84
CA GLY A 1124 -17.84 11.06 -45.23
C GLY A 1124 -19.09 10.50 -44.55
N ILE A 1125 -18.97 10.06 -43.29
CA ILE A 1125 -20.09 9.54 -42.51
C ILE A 1125 -20.64 10.67 -41.65
N GLU A 1126 -21.94 10.97 -41.78
CA GLU A 1126 -22.61 11.95 -40.93
C GLU A 1126 -22.94 11.31 -39.57
N PRO A 1127 -22.39 11.80 -38.44
CA PRO A 1127 -22.68 11.26 -37.12
C PRO A 1127 -24.06 11.73 -36.61
N ALA A 1128 -24.56 11.16 -35.51
CA ALA A 1128 -25.78 11.65 -34.87
C ALA A 1128 -25.59 13.07 -34.31
N PHE A 1129 -24.42 13.33 -33.72
CA PHE A 1129 -23.94 14.67 -33.39
C PHE A 1129 -22.42 14.73 -33.58
N GLU A 1130 -21.95 15.78 -34.22
CA GLU A 1130 -20.52 15.97 -34.52
C GLU A 1130 -19.70 16.44 -33.32
N PHE A 1131 -18.40 16.15 -33.35
CA PHE A 1131 -17.44 16.78 -32.44
C PHE A 1131 -17.52 18.31 -32.52
N GLY A 1132 -17.51 18.97 -31.36
CA GLY A 1132 -17.71 20.41 -31.25
C GLY A 1132 -19.17 20.88 -31.34
N HIS A 1133 -20.15 19.98 -31.51
CA HIS A 1133 -21.57 20.34 -31.54
C HIS A 1133 -22.09 20.80 -30.18
N GLY A 1134 -22.92 21.84 -30.16
CA GLY A 1134 -23.63 22.29 -28.97
C GLY A 1134 -24.33 23.62 -29.21
N LEU A 1135 -25.62 23.67 -28.93
CA LEU A 1135 -26.47 24.83 -29.18
C LEU A 1135 -26.43 25.82 -28.01
N SER A 1136 -26.86 27.04 -28.28
CA SER A 1136 -27.04 28.12 -27.31
C SER A 1136 -28.46 28.69 -27.39
N TYR A 1137 -28.89 29.41 -26.34
CA TYR A 1137 -30.11 30.23 -26.38
C TYR A 1137 -29.91 31.58 -27.08
N THR A 1138 -28.70 31.86 -27.56
CA THR A 1138 -28.37 32.98 -28.44
C THR A 1138 -27.69 32.48 -29.71
N THR A 1139 -27.42 33.38 -30.65
CA THR A 1139 -26.73 33.07 -31.92
C THR A 1139 -25.43 33.84 -32.01
N PHE A 1140 -24.45 33.25 -32.69
CA PHE A 1140 -23.14 33.86 -32.92
C PHE A 1140 -22.81 33.86 -34.41
N SER A 1141 -22.00 34.82 -34.84
CA SER A 1141 -21.42 34.85 -36.18
C SER A 1141 -19.92 35.09 -36.08
N THR A 1142 -19.16 34.46 -36.97
CA THR A 1142 -17.73 34.71 -37.14
C THR A 1142 -17.48 35.51 -38.41
N SER A 1143 -16.45 36.36 -38.42
CA SER A 1143 -16.03 37.13 -39.59
C SER A 1143 -14.53 37.45 -39.57
N ASN A 1144 -13.99 38.01 -40.65
CA ASN A 1144 -12.64 38.57 -40.73
C ASN A 1144 -11.50 37.61 -40.29
N ILE A 1145 -11.53 36.36 -40.75
CA ILE A 1145 -10.40 35.43 -40.51
C ILE A 1145 -9.13 35.97 -41.19
N ARG A 1146 -8.06 36.09 -40.41
CA ARG A 1146 -6.76 36.59 -40.91
C ARG A 1146 -5.61 35.79 -40.32
N ALA A 1147 -4.67 35.41 -41.19
CA ALA A 1147 -3.40 34.84 -40.78
C ALA A 1147 -2.40 35.98 -40.55
N ALA A 1148 -1.82 36.02 -39.36
CA ALA A 1148 -0.78 36.95 -38.96
C ALA A 1148 0.48 36.17 -38.52
N LYS A 1149 1.57 36.88 -38.22
CA LYS A 1149 2.83 36.25 -37.80
C LYS A 1149 2.72 35.53 -36.45
N ASP A 1150 1.82 35.97 -35.60
CA ASP A 1150 1.60 35.47 -34.24
C ASP A 1150 0.54 34.36 -34.17
N GLY A 1151 -0.31 34.22 -35.19
CA GLY A 1151 -1.35 33.20 -35.23
C GLY A 1151 -2.53 33.58 -36.13
N ILE A 1152 -3.69 32.99 -35.86
CA ILE A 1152 -4.94 33.28 -36.57
C ILE A 1152 -5.84 34.13 -35.68
N HIS A 1153 -6.40 35.20 -36.26
CA HIS A 1153 -7.40 36.05 -35.61
C HIS A 1153 -8.74 35.91 -36.33
N ILE A 1154 -9.84 35.84 -35.57
CA ILE A 1154 -11.21 35.77 -36.07
C ILE A 1154 -12.11 36.66 -35.22
N ASP A 1155 -12.95 37.49 -35.84
CA ASP A 1155 -13.91 38.30 -35.09
C ASP A 1155 -15.17 37.47 -34.80
N VAL A 1156 -15.67 37.53 -33.56
CA VAL A 1156 -16.83 36.77 -33.08
C VAL A 1156 -17.84 37.74 -32.49
N LYS A 1157 -19.09 37.64 -32.94
CA LYS A 1157 -20.18 38.50 -32.49
C LYS A 1157 -21.36 37.69 -31.98
N ASN A 1158 -21.93 38.11 -30.86
CA ASN A 1158 -23.24 37.64 -30.42
C ASN A 1158 -24.34 38.40 -31.16
N THR A 1159 -25.03 37.72 -32.07
CA THR A 1159 -26.08 38.30 -32.92
C THR A 1159 -27.48 38.14 -32.35
N GLY A 1160 -27.62 37.39 -31.25
CA GLY A 1160 -28.91 37.15 -30.61
C GLY A 1160 -29.25 38.15 -29.51
N LYS A 1161 -30.22 37.77 -28.67
CA LYS A 1161 -30.84 38.65 -27.64
C LYS A 1161 -30.44 38.29 -26.22
N ARG A 1162 -29.59 37.28 -26.02
CA ARG A 1162 -29.16 36.79 -24.70
C ARG A 1162 -27.65 36.76 -24.63
N ALA A 1163 -27.09 37.08 -23.47
CA ALA A 1163 -25.68 36.82 -23.22
C ALA A 1163 -25.38 35.32 -23.31
N GLY A 1164 -24.20 34.97 -23.77
CA GLY A 1164 -23.80 33.57 -23.92
C GLY A 1164 -22.32 33.43 -24.24
N ALA A 1165 -21.83 32.20 -24.21
CA ALA A 1165 -20.47 31.89 -24.62
C ALA A 1165 -20.45 30.99 -25.86
N GLU A 1166 -19.47 31.22 -26.73
CA GLU A 1166 -19.21 30.45 -27.95
C GLU A 1166 -17.78 29.91 -27.94
N VAL A 1167 -17.57 28.75 -28.55
CA VAL A 1167 -16.25 28.13 -28.71
C VAL A 1167 -15.86 28.23 -30.19
N VAL A 1168 -14.87 29.08 -30.46
CA VAL A 1168 -14.25 29.16 -31.79
C VAL A 1168 -13.25 28.03 -31.92
N MET A 1169 -13.42 27.15 -32.91
CA MET A 1169 -12.53 26.02 -33.17
C MET A 1169 -11.79 26.24 -34.49
N LEU A 1170 -10.45 26.24 -34.42
CA LEU A 1170 -9.57 26.40 -35.57
C LEU A 1170 -9.04 25.05 -36.00
N TYR A 1171 -9.33 24.71 -37.26
CA TYR A 1171 -8.87 23.49 -37.90
C TYR A 1171 -7.81 23.78 -38.95
N ILE A 1172 -6.86 22.87 -39.11
CA ILE A 1172 -5.82 22.91 -40.14
C ILE A 1172 -5.97 21.73 -41.09
N SER A 1173 -5.88 22.00 -42.40
CA SER A 1173 -5.83 21.01 -43.47
C SER A 1173 -4.66 21.28 -44.42
N TYR A 1174 -4.11 20.23 -45.02
CA TYR A 1174 -3.12 20.35 -46.10
C TYR A 1174 -3.84 20.56 -47.43
N ASP A 1175 -3.62 21.70 -48.09
CA ASP A 1175 -4.32 22.07 -49.32
C ASP A 1175 -3.52 21.59 -50.53
N ALA A 1176 -3.81 20.37 -51.00
CA ALA A 1176 -3.08 19.77 -52.13
C ALA A 1176 -3.22 20.58 -53.43
N ALA A 1177 -4.37 21.24 -53.64
CA ALA A 1177 -4.62 22.04 -54.83
C ALA A 1177 -3.75 23.30 -54.84
N LYS A 1178 -3.71 24.05 -53.73
CA LYS A 1178 -2.87 25.25 -53.60
C LYS A 1178 -1.39 24.94 -53.41
N SER A 1179 -1.06 23.74 -52.93
CA SER A 1179 0.33 23.28 -52.80
C SER A 1179 0.92 22.85 -54.15
N GLY A 1180 0.09 22.51 -55.14
CA GLY A 1180 0.52 21.92 -56.41
C GLY A 1180 1.04 20.49 -56.29
N GLN A 1181 0.94 19.88 -55.11
CA GLN A 1181 1.39 18.51 -54.81
C GLN A 1181 0.55 17.89 -53.70
N LYS A 1182 0.40 16.56 -53.71
CA LYS A 1182 -0.22 15.83 -52.59
C LYS A 1182 0.78 15.72 -51.43
N SER A 1183 0.27 15.69 -50.20
CA SER A 1183 1.05 15.34 -49.01
C SER A 1183 1.65 13.94 -49.17
N ARG A 1184 2.89 13.73 -48.68
CA ARG A 1184 3.53 12.41 -48.62
C ARG A 1184 2.80 11.44 -47.69
N PHE A 1185 1.96 11.96 -46.80
CA PHE A 1185 1.24 11.22 -45.78
C PHE A 1185 -0.26 11.23 -46.05
N HIS A 1186 -0.93 10.13 -45.71
CA HIS A 1186 -2.38 10.11 -45.54
C HIS A 1186 -2.72 10.86 -44.24
N ARG A 1187 -3.28 12.06 -44.38
CA ARG A 1187 -3.61 12.95 -43.25
C ARG A 1187 -5.12 12.90 -42.96
N PRO A 1188 -5.55 13.14 -41.71
CA PRO A 1188 -6.92 13.54 -41.44
C PRO A 1188 -7.33 14.71 -42.33
N VAL A 1189 -8.59 14.76 -42.75
CA VAL A 1189 -9.14 15.83 -43.61
C VAL A 1189 -8.86 17.20 -43.00
N ARG A 1190 -9.00 17.29 -41.69
CA ARG A 1190 -8.68 18.44 -40.86
C ARG A 1190 -8.28 17.98 -39.46
N THR A 1191 -7.51 18.80 -38.76
CA THR A 1191 -7.11 18.56 -37.37
C THR A 1191 -7.31 19.82 -36.54
N LEU A 1192 -7.78 19.66 -35.30
CA LEU A 1192 -7.91 20.80 -34.38
C LEU A 1192 -6.51 21.31 -34.01
N ALA A 1193 -6.26 22.60 -34.26
CA ALA A 1193 -4.99 23.25 -33.96
C ALA A 1193 -5.11 24.34 -32.88
N GLY A 1194 -6.33 24.80 -32.60
CA GLY A 1194 -6.59 25.85 -31.63
C GLY A 1194 -8.07 25.96 -31.30
N PHE A 1195 -8.38 26.48 -30.12
CA PHE A 1195 -9.72 26.91 -29.79
C PHE A 1195 -9.70 28.05 -28.78
N GLN A 1196 -10.77 28.83 -28.74
CA GLN A 1196 -10.99 29.83 -27.70
C GLN A 1196 -12.47 29.93 -27.36
N LYS A 1197 -12.80 29.90 -26.07
CA LYS A 1197 -14.14 30.18 -25.56
C LYS A 1197 -14.27 31.67 -25.25
N VAL A 1198 -15.29 32.32 -25.79
CA VAL A 1198 -15.55 33.76 -25.59
C VAL A 1198 -16.95 33.97 -25.05
N PHE A 1199 -17.08 34.76 -23.98
CA PHE A 1199 -18.36 35.21 -23.45
C PHE A 1199 -18.70 36.59 -24.03
N LEU A 1200 -19.93 36.75 -24.51
CA LEU A 1200 -20.37 37.98 -25.18
C LEU A 1200 -21.78 38.37 -24.76
N GLU A 1201 -21.94 39.64 -24.39
CA GLU A 1201 -23.24 40.29 -24.25
C GLU A 1201 -23.96 40.41 -25.61
N PRO A 1202 -25.29 40.58 -25.64
CA PRO A 1202 -26.04 40.77 -26.89
C PRO A 1202 -25.47 41.91 -27.74
N GLY A 1203 -25.14 41.63 -29.00
CA GLY A 1203 -24.56 42.60 -29.93
C GLY A 1203 -23.06 42.87 -29.76
N GLN A 1204 -22.43 42.36 -28.70
CA GLN A 1204 -20.99 42.51 -28.48
C GLN A 1204 -20.19 41.70 -29.49
N GLU A 1205 -19.07 42.27 -29.92
CA GLU A 1205 -18.09 41.65 -30.81
C GLU A 1205 -16.71 41.68 -30.16
N THR A 1206 -15.94 40.62 -30.34
CA THR A 1206 -14.54 40.51 -29.88
C THR A 1206 -13.70 39.76 -30.91
N ALA A 1207 -12.40 40.01 -30.94
CA ALA A 1207 -11.46 39.17 -31.67
C ALA A 1207 -11.05 37.95 -30.84
N ALA A 1208 -11.20 36.76 -31.40
CA ALA A 1208 -10.59 35.53 -30.93
C ALA A 1208 -9.22 35.33 -31.57
N PHE A 1209 -8.25 34.84 -30.80
CA PHE A 1209 -6.88 34.63 -31.21
C PHE A 1209 -6.42 33.20 -30.87
N MET A 1210 -5.80 32.54 -31.85
CA MET A 1210 -5.22 31.20 -31.67
C MET A 1210 -3.82 31.19 -32.26
N ALA A 1211 -2.83 30.92 -31.40
CA ALA A 1211 -1.46 30.72 -31.81
C ALA A 1211 -1.33 29.41 -32.59
N LEU A 1212 -0.61 29.46 -33.72
CA LEU A 1212 -0.19 28.24 -34.42
C LEU A 1212 1.21 27.89 -33.93
N ASP A 1213 1.37 26.66 -33.44
CA ASP A 1213 2.65 26.14 -33.02
C ASP A 1213 3.27 25.21 -34.08
N LYS A 1214 4.51 24.78 -33.86
CA LYS A 1214 5.23 23.86 -34.76
C LYS A 1214 4.46 22.54 -35.00
N TYR A 1215 3.57 22.14 -34.09
CA TYR A 1215 2.79 20.90 -34.20
C TYR A 1215 1.50 21.05 -35.00
N SER A 1216 1.07 22.27 -35.29
CA SER A 1216 -0.20 22.57 -35.95
C SER A 1216 -0.28 22.02 -37.39
N THR A 1217 0.86 21.81 -38.05
CA THR A 1217 0.98 21.28 -39.42
C THR A 1217 1.79 19.97 -39.48
N ALA A 1218 2.28 19.52 -38.33
CA ALA A 1218 3.24 18.42 -38.22
C ALA A 1218 2.58 17.05 -38.36
N VAL A 1219 3.36 16.10 -38.87
CA VAL A 1219 3.08 14.66 -38.82
C VAL A 1219 4.31 13.95 -38.28
N TRP A 1220 4.14 12.76 -37.73
CA TRP A 1220 5.28 11.92 -37.37
C TRP A 1220 5.73 11.12 -38.59
N ASP A 1221 6.97 11.34 -39.03
CA ASP A 1221 7.59 10.59 -40.12
C ASP A 1221 8.41 9.42 -39.55
N GLU A 1222 7.87 8.22 -39.70
CA GLU A 1222 8.49 6.99 -39.20
C GLU A 1222 9.82 6.66 -39.88
N THR A 1223 10.09 7.22 -41.08
CA THR A 1223 11.35 6.98 -41.79
C THR A 1223 12.51 7.74 -41.16
N SER A 1224 12.27 8.98 -40.76
CA SER A 1224 13.26 9.85 -40.10
C SER A 1224 13.21 9.76 -38.57
N ASP A 1225 12.23 9.03 -38.01
CA ASP A 1225 11.96 8.95 -36.57
C ASP A 1225 11.83 10.34 -35.95
N SER A 1226 11.05 11.21 -36.61
CA SER A 1226 10.90 12.60 -36.20
C SER A 1226 9.59 13.26 -36.62
N TRP A 1227 9.24 14.36 -35.94
CA TRP A 1227 8.19 15.25 -36.39
C TRP A 1227 8.62 15.96 -37.68
N LEU A 1228 7.71 16.04 -38.64
CA LEU A 1228 7.88 16.71 -39.91
C LEU A 1228 6.76 17.71 -40.15
N CYS A 1229 7.13 18.98 -40.23
CA CYS A 1229 6.31 20.00 -40.86
C CYS A 1229 6.64 20.02 -42.35
N GLU A 1230 5.78 19.40 -43.16
CA GLU A 1230 5.94 19.26 -44.61
C GLU A 1230 5.79 20.60 -45.34
N ALA A 1231 6.65 20.85 -46.33
CA ALA A 1231 6.52 22.01 -47.20
C ALA A 1231 5.22 21.95 -48.01
N GLY A 1232 4.46 23.04 -48.01
CA GLY A 1232 3.18 23.11 -48.70
C GLY A 1232 2.33 24.30 -48.25
N THR A 1233 1.17 24.42 -48.87
CA THR A 1233 0.13 25.38 -48.49
C THR A 1233 -0.88 24.66 -47.60
N TYR A 1234 -1.16 25.27 -46.45
CA TYR A 1234 -2.15 24.82 -45.50
C TYR A 1234 -3.33 25.78 -45.48
N THR A 1235 -4.50 25.26 -45.17
CA THR A 1235 -5.72 26.05 -44.97
C THR A 1235 -6.11 25.97 -43.50
N ALA A 1236 -6.22 27.13 -42.87
CA ALA A 1236 -6.81 27.31 -41.57
C ALA A 1236 -8.29 27.65 -41.73
N SER A 1237 -9.16 26.90 -41.07
CA SER A 1237 -10.61 27.07 -41.18
C SER A 1237 -11.30 27.10 -39.82
N VAL A 1238 -12.35 27.91 -39.73
CA VAL A 1238 -13.28 27.95 -38.61
C VAL A 1238 -14.66 27.66 -39.15
N ARG A 1239 -15.34 26.67 -38.56
CA ARG A 1239 -16.72 26.34 -38.92
C ARG A 1239 -17.69 27.07 -37.98
N SER A 1240 -18.61 27.82 -38.55
CA SER A 1240 -19.82 28.27 -37.86
C SER A 1240 -21.03 27.46 -38.33
N SER A 1241 -22.19 27.63 -37.68
CA SER A 1241 -23.42 26.94 -38.05
C SER A 1241 -23.97 27.30 -39.44
N SER A 1242 -23.48 28.38 -40.08
CA SER A 1242 -23.98 28.84 -41.39
C SER A 1242 -22.89 29.00 -42.45
N ASP A 1243 -21.64 29.28 -42.08
CA ASP A 1243 -20.54 29.56 -43.02
C ASP A 1243 -19.19 28.97 -42.53
N SER A 1244 -18.32 28.62 -43.48
CA SER A 1244 -16.91 28.31 -43.23
C SER A 1244 -16.02 29.48 -43.62
N LEU A 1245 -15.25 29.99 -42.65
CA LEU A 1245 -14.21 30.98 -42.92
C LEU A 1245 -12.87 30.29 -43.08
N GLU A 1246 -12.13 30.68 -44.11
CA GLU A 1246 -10.84 30.05 -44.44
C GLU A 1246 -9.76 31.10 -44.74
N VAL A 1247 -8.54 30.80 -44.33
CA VAL A 1247 -7.34 31.53 -44.74
C VAL A 1247 -6.22 30.54 -45.00
N SER A 1248 -5.46 30.77 -46.07
CA SER A 1248 -4.31 29.92 -46.40
C SER A 1248 -3.00 30.57 -45.95
N PHE A 1249 -2.06 29.73 -45.53
CA PHE A 1249 -0.68 30.11 -45.23
C PHE A 1249 0.27 29.03 -45.75
N ARG A 1250 1.56 29.38 -45.88
CA ARG A 1250 2.54 28.53 -46.53
C ARG A 1250 3.67 28.14 -45.58
N VAL A 1251 4.07 26.88 -45.65
CA VAL A 1251 5.32 26.35 -45.11
C VAL A 1251 6.29 26.21 -46.28
N GLU A 1252 7.39 26.97 -46.26
CA GLU A 1252 8.29 27.08 -47.41
C GLU A 1252 9.20 25.85 -47.62
N LYS A 1253 9.56 25.16 -46.54
CA LYS A 1253 10.47 24.02 -46.56
C LYS A 1253 10.13 23.01 -45.48
N ASP A 1254 10.55 21.77 -45.69
CA ASP A 1254 10.46 20.72 -44.68
C ASP A 1254 11.25 21.12 -43.42
N ILE A 1255 10.63 20.91 -42.26
CA ILE A 1255 11.27 21.13 -40.96
C ILE A 1255 11.11 19.85 -40.14
N TYR A 1256 12.23 19.30 -39.69
CA TYR A 1256 12.29 18.09 -38.87
C TYR A 1256 12.72 18.40 -37.45
N TRP A 1257 12.11 17.76 -36.44
CA TRP A 1257 12.55 17.87 -35.04
C TRP A 1257 12.08 16.68 -34.19
N ASN A 1258 12.72 16.52 -33.04
CA ASN A 1258 12.29 15.62 -31.96
C ASN A 1258 12.09 16.40 -30.67
N GLY A 1259 11.41 15.80 -29.70
CA GLY A 1259 11.17 16.40 -28.39
C GLY A 1259 9.87 17.19 -28.27
N ALA A 1260 9.69 17.74 -27.07
CA ALA A 1260 8.52 18.53 -26.66
C ALA A 1260 8.53 19.97 -27.23
#